data_AF-A0A3N5Y5X4-F1
#
_entry.id   AF-A0A3N5Y5X4-F1
#
_cell.length_a   1.000
_cell.length_b   1.000
_cell.length_c   1.000
_cell.angle_alpha   90.00
_cell.angle_beta   90.00
_cell.angle_gamma   90.00
#
_symmetry.space_group_name_H-M   'P 1'
#
loop_
_entity.id
_entity.type
_entity.pdbx_description
1 polymer ?
#
loop_
_entity_poly.entity_id
_entity_poly.type
_entity_poly.pdbx_seq_one_letter_code
_entity_poly.pdbx_strand_id
1 'polypeptide(L)'
;MRQHIDKPWHNLALPETYSALESDNNGLTSAEAQNRLTKYGHNELEDEGKVSPWLLLLEQFKNVLIIILLVAVVLSAFLGEITDAIVIFVIVLFAAGLGFIQEYRAEKAIQALKKMAAPLASVIRDGVETEVPSREVVPGDVIIIRTGDRVPADARIIESFNLRTDEAALTGESMPAEKISGVVDGEVGPGDRLNILFSGTSAVYGRCKAIVVETGPHTEFGKIAAMLKEVKQEKTPLQINLDRMGKWIAIGALILCFILAVMGVVRGHAPLEMLIWGVSLAVAAVPEALPAVVTISLALGVSRMVKRHALIRKLPAVETLGCTTIICSDKTGTMTQDQMTLKRIYVSGKLIDISGVGYEPKGDFRTNNNILDHVNDADLQKLLRSANLCSDTKLVNVEGKWKIKGDPTEGAFVVAAVKAGINIEQVCGLYPRVGEIPFSSETKRMTAIYREPEGVIAYSNGAAEVILDSCEYVYLSGREIKLDETGRKNIHDTIHGMAKDALRVLATSYKRVPDDFTINESINTGMVLLGLGGMIDPPRPEVKDSIQTCINAGIKTVMITGDHKITADAIARELGILKNGMSVTGSDLNRMSQAELEKEVEKIEVYARVSPEHKLRVVEALTKKGHVVAMTGDGINDAPALKKADIGVAMGIKGTDVTKESADMILTDDNFASIVSAVEEGRNIFENIKKFLMYLLS
;
A
#
# COMPACT_ATOMS: atom_id res chain seq x y z
N MET A 1 24.27 25.16 -11.13
CA MET A 1 25.24 24.64 -12.12
C MET A 1 25.57 23.20 -11.75
N ARG A 2 24.96 22.22 -12.43
CA ARG A 2 25.52 20.86 -12.52
C ARG A 2 26.67 20.96 -13.54
N GLN A 3 27.84 20.34 -13.29
CA GLN A 3 28.71 20.02 -14.43
C GLN A 3 27.87 19.17 -15.38
N HIS A 4 27.78 19.52 -16.65
CA HIS A 4 27.02 18.75 -17.63
C HIS A 4 27.66 17.38 -17.74
N ILE A 5 27.03 16.38 -17.13
CA ILE A 5 27.42 14.98 -17.30
C ILE A 5 26.74 14.52 -18.59
N ASP A 6 27.52 14.28 -19.65
CA ASP A 6 27.03 13.81 -20.95
C ASP A 6 26.61 12.32 -20.94
N LYS A 7 26.77 11.63 -19.80
CA LYS A 7 26.47 10.20 -19.63
C LYS A 7 25.50 9.96 -18.46
N PRO A 8 24.57 9.00 -18.57
CA PRO A 8 23.71 8.62 -17.46
C PRO A 8 24.51 7.95 -16.32
N TRP A 9 24.03 8.08 -15.08
CA TRP A 9 24.73 7.65 -13.86
C TRP A 9 25.14 6.16 -13.85
N HIS A 10 24.37 5.28 -14.50
CA HIS A 10 24.68 3.85 -14.59
C HIS A 10 25.91 3.55 -15.47
N ASN A 11 26.26 4.45 -16.39
CA ASN A 11 27.43 4.33 -17.28
C ASN A 11 28.72 4.86 -16.65
N LEU A 12 28.66 5.53 -15.49
CA LEU A 12 29.83 6.14 -14.86
C LEU A 12 30.55 5.16 -13.94
N ALA A 13 31.88 5.20 -14.01
CA ALA A 13 32.73 4.53 -13.04
C ALA A 13 32.70 5.29 -11.69
N LEU A 14 32.91 4.59 -10.57
CA LEU A 14 32.85 5.20 -9.24
C LEU A 14 33.72 6.45 -9.06
N PRO A 15 34.98 6.51 -9.54
CA PRO A 15 35.80 7.72 -9.43
C PRO A 15 35.19 8.93 -10.17
N GLU A 16 34.53 8.70 -11.30
CA GLU A 16 33.86 9.75 -12.08
C GLU A 16 32.60 10.23 -11.34
N THR A 17 31.82 9.31 -10.77
CA THR A 17 30.64 9.63 -9.95
C THR A 17 31.03 10.45 -8.71
N TYR A 18 32.12 10.08 -8.01
CA TYR A 18 32.66 10.84 -6.88
C TYR A 18 33.10 12.25 -7.28
N SER A 19 33.80 12.38 -8.40
CA SER A 19 34.21 13.69 -8.92
C SER A 19 33.01 14.55 -9.32
N ALA A 20 31.99 13.96 -9.94
CA ALA A 20 30.80 14.69 -10.40
C ALA A 20 29.92 15.17 -9.24
N LEU A 21 29.88 14.41 -8.14
CA LEU A 21 29.11 14.75 -6.94
C LEU A 21 29.94 15.45 -5.86
N GLU A 22 31.24 15.68 -6.09
CA GLU A 22 32.18 16.23 -5.10
C GLU A 22 32.03 15.54 -3.72
N SER A 23 32.06 14.21 -3.71
CA SER A 23 31.87 13.36 -2.53
C SER A 23 32.76 12.12 -2.62
N ASP A 24 32.82 11.30 -1.56
CA ASP A 24 33.66 10.11 -1.50
C ASP A 24 32.97 8.94 -0.77
N ASN A 25 33.70 7.87 -0.51
CA ASN A 25 33.18 6.69 0.19
C ASN A 25 32.87 6.95 1.68
N ASN A 26 33.43 7.99 2.30
CA ASN A 26 33.16 8.38 3.69
C ASN A 26 31.94 9.30 3.83
N GLY A 27 31.30 9.66 2.71
CA GLY A 27 30.11 10.50 2.68
C GLY A 27 30.41 11.98 2.90
N LEU A 28 29.35 12.77 3.00
CA LEU A 28 29.45 14.23 3.15
C LEU A 28 29.76 14.64 4.58
N THR A 29 30.28 15.85 4.77
CA THR A 29 30.24 16.48 6.10
C THR A 29 28.83 16.95 6.43
N SER A 30 28.48 17.00 7.72
CA SER A 30 27.14 17.51 8.11
C SER A 30 26.89 18.95 7.62
N ALA A 31 27.92 19.78 7.57
CA ALA A 31 27.83 21.16 7.08
C ALA A 31 27.55 21.21 5.56
N GLU A 32 28.22 20.37 4.78
CA GLU A 32 28.01 20.31 3.33
C GLU A 32 26.66 19.70 2.97
N ALA A 33 26.22 18.67 3.71
CA ALA A 33 24.88 18.12 3.55
C ALA A 33 23.79 19.19 3.77
N GLN A 34 23.94 20.03 4.80
CA GLN A 34 23.02 21.14 5.06
C GLN A 34 23.05 22.20 3.95
N ASN A 35 24.24 22.53 3.43
CA ASN A 35 24.41 23.47 2.33
C ASN A 35 23.73 22.95 1.03
N ARG A 36 23.89 21.66 0.75
CA ARG A 36 23.21 20.99 -0.37
C ARG A 36 21.70 20.92 -0.17
N LEU A 37 21.22 20.72 1.06
CA LEU A 37 19.79 20.73 1.34
C LEU A 37 19.16 22.09 1.02
N THR A 38 19.86 23.20 1.30
CA THR A 38 19.43 24.54 0.87
C THR A 38 19.50 24.76 -0.65
N LYS A 39 20.41 24.08 -1.36
CA LYS A 39 20.62 24.24 -2.80
C LYS A 39 19.70 23.36 -3.66
N TYR A 40 19.52 22.10 -3.28
CA TYR A 40 18.76 21.11 -4.04
C TYR A 40 17.32 20.94 -3.52
N GLY A 41 17.01 21.46 -2.33
CA GLY A 41 15.73 21.25 -1.68
C GLY A 41 15.66 19.92 -0.95
N HIS A 42 14.51 19.64 -0.33
CA HIS A 42 14.27 18.38 0.37
C HIS A 42 14.08 17.23 -0.62
N ASN A 43 14.47 16.02 -0.21
CA ASN A 43 14.20 14.77 -0.94
C ASN A 43 12.74 14.35 -0.74
N GLU A 44 11.84 15.16 -1.28
CA GLU A 44 10.41 14.94 -1.31
C GLU A 44 9.92 15.31 -2.72
N LEU A 45 8.87 14.64 -3.19
CA LEU A 45 8.15 15.14 -4.35
C LEU A 45 7.54 16.48 -3.95
N GLU A 46 7.46 17.44 -4.88
CA GLU A 46 6.87 18.75 -4.59
C GLU A 46 5.42 18.59 -4.09
N ASP A 47 5.26 18.56 -2.76
CA ASP A 47 4.01 18.81 -2.08
C ASP A 47 3.59 20.23 -2.47
N GLU A 48 2.30 20.47 -2.67
CA GLU A 48 1.79 21.82 -2.87
C GLU A 48 2.22 22.63 -1.64
N GLY A 49 3.24 23.48 -1.82
CA GLY A 49 4.12 23.90 -0.75
C GLY A 49 3.40 24.44 0.48
N LYS A 50 4.07 24.38 1.65
CA LYS A 50 3.59 24.91 2.94
C LYS A 50 2.63 26.08 2.74
N VAL A 51 1.36 25.88 3.09
CA VAL A 51 0.34 26.92 2.87
C VAL A 51 0.81 28.19 3.57
N SER A 52 1.11 29.22 2.78
CA SER A 52 1.63 30.48 3.31
C SER A 52 0.58 31.09 4.23
N PRO A 53 0.93 31.51 5.46
CA PRO A 53 -0.03 32.15 6.36
C PRO A 53 -0.73 33.35 5.70
N TRP A 54 -0.03 34.07 4.83
CA TRP A 54 -0.61 35.17 4.06
C TRP A 54 -1.61 34.71 3.00
N LEU A 55 -1.34 33.57 2.37
CA LEU A 55 -2.25 32.98 1.39
C LEU A 55 -3.53 32.49 2.09
N LEU A 56 -3.39 31.81 3.24
CA LEU A 56 -4.53 31.39 4.08
C LEU A 56 -5.40 32.57 4.51
N LEU A 57 -4.77 33.69 4.89
CA LEU A 57 -5.49 34.91 5.24
C LEU A 57 -6.24 35.49 4.04
N LEU A 58 -5.60 35.55 2.87
CA LEU A 58 -6.23 36.03 1.63
C LEU A 58 -7.36 35.13 1.14
N GLU A 59 -7.29 33.82 1.40
CA GLU A 59 -8.34 32.87 1.07
C GLU A 59 -9.62 33.10 1.86
N GLN A 60 -9.53 33.59 3.11
CA GLN A 60 -10.72 33.98 3.88
C GLN A 60 -11.55 35.03 3.10
N PHE A 61 -10.90 35.97 2.43
CA PHE A 61 -11.58 37.02 1.65
C PHE A 61 -12.20 36.54 0.33
N LYS A 62 -11.90 35.31 -0.13
CA LYS A 62 -12.56 34.69 -1.29
C LYS A 62 -13.92 34.08 -0.93
N ASN A 63 -14.22 33.94 0.35
CA ASN A 63 -15.48 33.37 0.80
C ASN A 63 -16.66 34.26 0.38
N VAL A 64 -17.67 33.68 -0.28
CA VAL A 64 -18.87 34.38 -0.77
C VAL A 64 -19.54 35.19 0.34
N LEU A 65 -19.58 34.68 1.58
CA LEU A 65 -20.20 35.36 2.72
C LEU A 65 -19.41 36.61 3.13
N ILE A 66 -18.08 36.53 3.18
CA ILE A 66 -17.22 37.69 3.47
C ILE A 66 -17.32 38.73 2.35
N ILE A 67 -17.40 38.30 1.08
CA ILE A 67 -17.62 39.20 -0.06
C ILE A 67 -18.94 39.96 0.08
N ILE A 68 -20.03 39.29 0.48
CA ILE A 68 -21.33 39.94 0.71
C ILE A 68 -21.22 41.00 1.81
N LEU A 69 -20.54 40.69 2.91
CA LEU A 69 -20.33 41.66 4.01
C LEU A 69 -19.44 42.83 3.58
N LEU A 70 -18.41 42.60 2.77
CA LEU A 70 -17.59 43.68 2.20
C LEU A 70 -18.40 44.59 1.28
N VAL A 71 -19.30 44.02 0.47
CA VAL A 71 -20.25 44.81 -0.34
C VAL A 71 -21.17 45.63 0.58
N ALA A 72 -21.66 45.06 1.68
CA ALA A 72 -22.45 45.77 2.68
C ALA A 72 -21.69 46.96 3.30
N VAL A 73 -20.41 46.78 3.67
CA VAL A 73 -19.54 47.87 4.17
C VAL A 73 -19.45 49.02 3.16
N VAL A 74 -19.18 48.70 1.88
CA VAL A 74 -19.07 49.71 0.82
C VAL A 74 -20.40 50.45 0.62
N LEU A 75 -21.52 49.74 0.64
CA LEU A 75 -22.85 50.33 0.53
C LEU A 75 -23.15 51.26 1.70
N SER A 76 -23.01 50.81 2.96
CA SER A 76 -23.27 51.65 4.13
C SER A 76 -22.39 52.91 4.17
N ALA A 77 -21.10 52.78 3.79
CA ALA A 77 -20.20 53.92 3.72
C ALA A 77 -20.63 54.95 2.66
N PHE A 78 -21.10 54.48 1.49
CA PHE A 78 -21.58 55.35 0.41
C PHE A 78 -22.87 56.08 0.78
N LEU A 79 -23.72 55.48 1.61
CA LEU A 79 -24.99 56.07 2.05
C LEU A 79 -24.83 57.05 3.23
N GLY A 80 -23.60 57.26 3.72
CA GLY A 80 -23.29 58.19 4.81
C GLY A 80 -23.41 57.59 6.22
N GLU A 81 -23.72 56.31 6.33
CA GLU A 81 -23.81 55.58 7.61
C GLU A 81 -22.46 55.00 8.01
N ILE A 82 -21.56 55.90 8.41
CA ILE A 82 -20.19 55.56 8.78
C ILE A 82 -20.17 54.64 10.01
N THR A 83 -21.12 54.77 10.94
CA THR A 83 -21.23 53.92 12.13
C THR A 83 -21.44 52.45 11.75
N ASP A 84 -22.40 52.19 10.87
CA ASP A 84 -22.81 50.84 10.50
C ASP A 84 -21.74 50.18 9.62
N ALA A 85 -21.13 50.96 8.71
CA ALA A 85 -19.99 50.51 7.93
C ALA A 85 -18.81 50.09 8.82
N ILE A 86 -18.49 50.87 9.87
CA ILE A 86 -17.43 50.52 10.83
C ILE A 86 -17.78 49.25 11.61
N VAL A 87 -19.02 49.11 12.09
CA VAL A 87 -19.45 47.93 12.85
C VAL A 87 -19.35 46.66 11.99
N ILE A 88 -19.89 46.68 10.77
CA ILE A 88 -19.81 45.54 9.84
C ILE A 88 -18.34 45.23 9.49
N PHE A 89 -17.52 46.26 9.26
CA PHE A 89 -16.10 46.06 8.97
C PHE A 89 -15.34 45.41 10.12
N VAL A 90 -15.63 45.79 11.37
CA VAL A 90 -15.04 45.15 12.56
C VAL A 90 -15.49 43.69 12.67
N ILE A 91 -16.75 43.38 12.41
CA ILE A 91 -17.27 42.00 12.40
C ILE A 91 -16.52 41.17 11.34
N VAL A 92 -16.40 41.69 10.11
CA VAL A 92 -15.65 41.03 9.03
C VAL A 92 -14.19 40.76 9.43
N LEU A 93 -13.54 41.73 10.07
CA LEU A 93 -12.15 41.59 10.50
C LEU A 93 -11.99 40.55 11.61
N PHE A 94 -12.92 40.50 12.57
CA PHE A 94 -12.97 39.46 13.59
C PHE A 94 -13.26 38.08 13.00
N ALA A 95 -14.23 37.97 12.08
CA ALA A 95 -14.59 36.72 11.43
C ALA A 95 -13.44 36.16 10.58
N ALA A 96 -12.83 36.99 9.73
CA ALA A 96 -11.67 36.61 8.93
C ALA A 96 -10.45 36.27 9.81
N GLY A 97 -10.23 37.01 10.90
CA GLY A 97 -9.16 36.74 11.86
C GLY A 97 -9.35 35.43 12.63
N LEU A 98 -10.56 35.17 13.13
CA LEU A 98 -10.91 33.91 13.78
C LEU A 98 -10.79 32.73 12.80
N GLY A 99 -11.32 32.87 11.58
CA GLY A 99 -11.21 31.88 10.52
C GLY A 99 -9.75 31.55 10.20
N PHE A 100 -8.91 32.57 10.01
CA PHE A 100 -7.47 32.39 9.81
C PHE A 100 -6.80 31.67 10.98
N ILE A 101 -7.06 32.07 12.23
CA ILE A 101 -6.44 31.43 13.41
C ILE A 101 -6.86 29.97 13.52
N GLN A 102 -8.14 29.67 13.29
CA GLN A 102 -8.69 28.31 13.39
C GLN A 102 -8.13 27.43 12.28
N GLU A 103 -8.11 27.91 11.05
CA GLU A 103 -7.59 27.18 9.89
C GLU A 103 -6.09 26.96 9.98
N TYR A 104 -5.33 27.98 10.42
CA TYR A 104 -3.90 27.85 10.67
C TYR A 104 -3.58 26.82 11.77
N ARG A 105 -4.38 26.75 12.85
CA ARG A 105 -4.22 25.75 13.90
C ARG A 105 -4.56 24.34 13.41
N ALA A 106 -5.64 24.20 12.63
CA ALA A 106 -6.03 22.92 12.04
C ALA A 106 -4.95 22.40 11.10
N GLU A 107 -4.44 23.25 10.22
CA GLU A 107 -3.36 22.92 9.27
C GLU A 107 -2.08 22.53 10.01
N LYS A 108 -1.68 23.25 11.06
CA LYS A 108 -0.54 22.87 11.89
C LYS A 108 -0.70 21.52 12.58
N ALA A 109 -1.90 21.20 13.06
CA ALA A 109 -2.17 19.91 13.69
C ALA A 109 -1.98 18.77 12.68
N ILE A 110 -2.45 18.94 11.45
CA ILE A 110 -2.29 17.97 10.37
C ILE A 110 -0.82 17.83 9.98
N GLN A 111 -0.09 18.94 9.83
CA GLN A 111 1.34 18.91 9.53
C GLN A 111 2.15 18.18 10.62
N ALA A 112 1.79 18.36 11.90
CA ALA A 112 2.41 17.62 12.99
C ALA A 112 2.13 16.11 12.89
N LEU A 113 0.90 15.73 12.53
CA LEU A 113 0.53 14.32 12.32
C LEU A 113 1.25 13.71 11.10
N LYS A 114 1.37 14.45 9.98
CA LYS A 114 2.14 14.03 8.80
C LYS A 114 3.61 13.71 9.14
N LYS A 115 4.23 14.51 10.02
CA LYS A 115 5.63 14.30 10.46
C LYS A 115 5.84 13.02 11.26
N MET A 116 4.79 12.45 11.88
CA MET A 116 4.92 11.21 12.67
C MET A 116 5.14 9.96 11.82
N ALA A 117 4.93 10.02 10.51
CA ALA A 117 5.10 8.92 9.56
C ALA A 117 6.31 9.07 8.63
N ALA A 118 7.19 10.04 8.88
CA ALA A 118 8.33 10.32 8.02
C ALA A 118 9.38 9.17 8.10
N PRO A 119 9.75 8.53 6.99
CA PRO A 119 10.73 7.46 6.99
C PRO A 119 12.13 7.98 7.34
N LEU A 120 12.89 7.19 8.10
CA LEU A 120 14.30 7.43 8.39
C LEU A 120 15.19 6.74 7.34
N ALA A 121 16.37 7.29 7.11
CA ALA A 121 17.39 6.76 6.23
C ALA A 121 18.74 6.70 6.97
N SER A 122 19.47 5.60 6.80
CA SER A 122 20.84 5.47 7.30
C SER A 122 21.82 6.08 6.30
N VAL A 123 22.50 7.15 6.69
CA VAL A 123 23.52 7.84 5.88
C VAL A 123 24.87 7.81 6.57
N ILE A 124 25.96 7.93 5.82
CA ILE A 124 27.28 8.22 6.36
C ILE A 124 27.54 9.70 6.21
N ARG A 125 27.70 10.39 7.34
CA ARG A 125 28.11 11.78 7.41
C ARG A 125 29.24 11.94 8.40
N ASP A 126 30.22 12.77 8.08
CA ASP A 126 31.45 12.94 8.88
C ASP A 126 32.19 11.60 9.13
N GLY A 127 32.08 10.65 8.19
CA GLY A 127 32.68 9.32 8.29
C GLY A 127 31.95 8.35 9.24
N VAL A 128 30.81 8.74 9.81
CA VAL A 128 30.04 7.93 10.78
C VAL A 128 28.64 7.65 10.25
N GLU A 129 28.15 6.44 10.45
CA GLU A 129 26.76 6.06 10.16
C GLU A 129 25.81 6.78 11.12
N THR A 130 24.86 7.52 10.57
CA THR A 130 23.86 8.33 11.30
C THR A 130 22.50 8.14 10.64
N GLU A 131 21.45 8.03 11.46
CA GLU A 131 20.07 8.05 10.95
C GLU A 131 19.59 9.49 10.78
N VAL A 132 19.07 9.81 9.60
CA VAL A 132 18.46 11.11 9.28
C VAL A 132 17.07 10.90 8.66
N PRO A 133 16.14 11.87 8.78
CA PRO A 133 14.91 11.81 8.03
C PRO A 133 15.18 11.68 6.52
N SER A 134 14.50 10.78 5.82
CA SER A 134 14.71 10.52 4.37
C SER A 134 14.61 11.79 3.52
N ARG A 135 13.75 12.73 3.93
CA ARG A 135 13.59 14.06 3.30
C ARG A 135 14.84 14.94 3.33
N GLU A 136 15.78 14.66 4.23
CA GLU A 136 17.02 15.42 4.42
C GLU A 136 18.22 14.77 3.71
N VAL A 137 18.00 13.67 3.00
CA VAL A 137 18.99 13.05 2.11
C VAL A 137 19.22 13.96 0.90
N VAL A 138 20.47 14.16 0.50
CA VAL A 138 20.86 15.05 -0.60
C VAL A 138 21.78 14.35 -1.60
N PRO A 139 21.87 14.84 -2.86
CA PRO A 139 22.84 14.30 -3.81
C PRO A 139 24.26 14.35 -3.26
N GLY A 140 24.97 13.23 -3.35
CA GLY A 140 26.31 13.02 -2.79
C GLY A 140 26.34 12.40 -1.39
N ASP A 141 25.21 12.29 -0.68
CA ASP A 141 25.15 11.48 0.54
C ASP A 141 25.48 10.02 0.22
N VAL A 142 26.11 9.34 1.17
CA VAL A 142 26.34 7.89 1.07
C VAL A 142 25.35 7.19 1.98
N ILE A 143 24.47 6.38 1.39
CA ILE A 143 23.44 5.61 2.10
C ILE A 143 23.89 4.17 2.33
N ILE A 144 23.45 3.61 3.45
CA ILE A 144 23.61 2.19 3.76
C ILE A 144 22.23 1.55 3.67
N ILE A 145 22.12 0.49 2.86
CA ILE A 145 20.88 -0.25 2.67
C ILE A 145 21.11 -1.69 3.11
N ARG A 146 20.25 -2.17 4.00
CA ARG A 146 20.22 -3.55 4.49
C ARG A 146 18.93 -4.23 4.08
N THR A 147 18.89 -5.54 4.22
CA THR A 147 17.67 -6.31 4.02
C THR A 147 16.53 -5.77 4.89
N GLY A 148 15.42 -5.42 4.25
CA GLY A 148 14.25 -4.80 4.86
C GLY A 148 14.20 -3.28 4.75
N ASP A 149 15.30 -2.62 4.38
CA ASP A 149 15.34 -1.17 4.26
C ASP A 149 14.72 -0.72 2.93
N ARG A 150 14.09 0.46 2.97
CA ARG A 150 13.69 1.19 1.78
C ARG A 150 14.83 2.05 1.26
N VAL A 151 14.93 2.11 -0.06
CA VAL A 151 15.86 3.01 -0.74
C VAL A 151 15.29 4.43 -0.67
N PRO A 152 15.98 5.40 -0.03
CA PRO A 152 15.43 6.74 0.21
C PRO A 152 15.49 7.67 -1.01
N ALA A 153 16.40 7.41 -1.95
CA ALA A 153 16.67 8.23 -3.12
C ALA A 153 17.36 7.39 -4.20
N ASP A 154 17.38 7.86 -5.46
CA ASP A 154 18.11 7.15 -6.51
C ASP A 154 19.61 7.23 -6.23
N ALA A 155 20.30 6.08 -6.22
CA ALA A 155 21.67 5.99 -5.76
C ALA A 155 22.52 5.02 -6.61
N ARG A 156 23.78 5.38 -6.84
CA ARG A 156 24.78 4.54 -7.52
C ARG A 156 25.48 3.65 -6.50
N ILE A 157 25.45 2.34 -6.73
CA ILE A 157 26.04 1.34 -5.81
C ILE A 157 27.57 1.44 -5.78
N ILE A 158 28.13 1.66 -4.59
CA ILE A 158 29.58 1.64 -4.33
C ILE A 158 30.04 0.20 -4.13
N GLU A 159 29.40 -0.51 -3.22
CA GLU A 159 29.66 -1.92 -2.92
C GLU A 159 28.35 -2.65 -2.64
N SER A 160 28.19 -3.87 -3.15
CA SER A 160 27.06 -4.74 -2.87
C SER A 160 27.53 -6.11 -2.39
N PHE A 161 26.79 -6.70 -1.45
CA PHE A 161 27.00 -8.04 -0.95
C PHE A 161 25.70 -8.81 -1.08
N ASN A 162 25.59 -9.61 -2.15
CA ASN A 162 24.39 -10.37 -2.53
C ASN A 162 23.10 -9.52 -2.50
N LEU A 163 23.18 -8.24 -2.86
CA LEU A 163 22.03 -7.36 -2.78
C LEU A 163 20.99 -7.76 -3.82
N ARG A 164 19.74 -7.92 -3.37
CA ARG A 164 18.57 -8.01 -4.25
C ARG A 164 17.53 -6.99 -3.82
N THR A 165 16.96 -6.27 -4.78
CA THR A 165 15.92 -5.26 -4.55
C THR A 165 14.60 -5.68 -5.18
N ASP A 166 13.50 -5.43 -4.49
CA ASP A 166 12.16 -5.49 -5.06
C ASP A 166 11.88 -4.17 -5.79
N GLU A 167 11.88 -4.26 -7.11
CA GLU A 167 11.66 -3.14 -8.03
C GLU A 167 10.36 -3.31 -8.81
N ALA A 168 9.48 -4.23 -8.37
CA ALA A 168 8.19 -4.51 -9.01
C ALA A 168 7.36 -3.24 -9.17
N ALA A 169 7.51 -2.31 -8.23
CA ALA A 169 6.80 -1.05 -8.25
C ALA A 169 7.26 -0.11 -9.38
N LEU A 170 8.52 -0.17 -9.81
CA LEU A 170 9.06 0.64 -10.92
C LEU A 170 8.95 -0.08 -12.27
N THR A 171 9.22 -1.39 -12.27
CA THR A 171 9.45 -2.19 -13.49
C THR A 171 8.27 -3.09 -13.84
N GLY A 172 7.41 -3.39 -12.87
CA GLY A 172 6.35 -4.40 -12.99
C GLY A 172 6.84 -5.85 -12.82
N GLU A 173 8.14 -6.09 -12.65
CA GLU A 173 8.70 -7.43 -12.51
C GLU A 173 8.66 -7.90 -11.05
N SER A 174 8.00 -9.03 -10.80
CA SER A 174 7.80 -9.54 -9.43
C SER A 174 9.01 -10.29 -8.86
N MET A 175 10.03 -10.60 -9.68
CA MET A 175 11.24 -11.24 -9.19
C MET A 175 12.23 -10.18 -8.71
N PRO A 176 12.84 -10.35 -7.52
CA PRO A 176 13.85 -9.41 -7.05
C PRO A 176 15.04 -9.28 -7.99
N ALA A 177 15.41 -8.05 -8.32
CA ALA A 177 16.53 -7.74 -9.20
C ALA A 177 17.86 -7.89 -8.44
N GLU A 178 18.81 -8.62 -9.02
CA GLU A 178 20.16 -8.76 -8.46
C GLU A 178 21.04 -7.55 -8.80
N LYS A 179 21.70 -6.98 -7.78
CA LYS A 179 22.39 -5.70 -7.89
C LYS A 179 23.90 -5.82 -7.81
N ILE A 180 24.58 -5.08 -8.70
CA ILE A 180 26.03 -5.11 -8.87
C ILE A 180 26.66 -3.73 -8.61
N SER A 181 27.94 -3.67 -8.26
CA SER A 181 28.69 -2.41 -8.14
C SER A 181 29.33 -1.95 -9.47
N GLY A 182 29.50 -2.87 -10.43
CA GLY A 182 30.13 -2.61 -11.73
C GLY A 182 29.40 -1.61 -12.61
N VAL A 183 30.05 -1.14 -13.67
CA VAL A 183 29.42 -0.27 -14.68
C VAL A 183 28.46 -1.10 -15.54
N VAL A 184 27.33 -0.52 -15.92
CA VAL A 184 26.40 -1.09 -16.89
C VAL A 184 26.49 -0.24 -18.14
N ASP A 185 26.94 -0.82 -19.26
CA ASP A 185 27.11 -0.09 -20.51
C ASP A 185 25.82 -0.06 -21.35
N GLY A 186 25.65 1.01 -22.13
CA GLY A 186 24.56 1.17 -23.08
C GLY A 186 23.35 1.97 -22.57
N GLU A 187 22.39 2.19 -23.46
CA GLU A 187 21.09 2.77 -23.11
C GLU A 187 20.14 1.65 -22.69
N VAL A 188 20.00 1.47 -21.38
CA VAL A 188 19.15 0.43 -20.80
C VAL A 188 18.01 1.04 -19.99
N GLY A 189 16.88 0.34 -19.96
CA GLY A 189 15.70 0.74 -19.19
C GLY A 189 15.98 0.70 -17.68
N PRO A 190 15.13 1.32 -16.83
CA PRO A 190 15.36 1.34 -15.39
C PRO A 190 15.59 -0.04 -14.76
N GLY A 191 14.84 -1.07 -15.15
CA GLY A 191 15.00 -2.44 -14.61
C GLY A 191 16.36 -3.08 -14.89
N ASP A 192 16.99 -2.72 -16.01
CA ASP A 192 18.29 -3.25 -16.43
C ASP A 192 19.48 -2.48 -15.83
N ARG A 193 19.24 -1.36 -15.13
CA ARG A 193 20.29 -0.58 -14.45
C ARG A 193 20.64 -1.23 -13.11
N LEU A 194 21.25 -2.41 -13.18
CA LEU A 194 21.58 -3.26 -12.03
C LEU A 194 22.54 -2.62 -11.01
N ASN A 195 23.16 -1.50 -11.37
CA ASN A 195 24.11 -0.78 -10.52
C ASN A 195 23.54 0.52 -9.90
N ILE A 196 22.25 0.76 -10.11
CA ILE A 196 21.46 1.83 -9.53
C ILE A 196 20.42 1.23 -8.56
N LEU A 197 20.24 1.89 -7.42
CA LEU A 197 19.10 1.73 -6.53
C LEU A 197 18.09 2.82 -6.86
N PHE A 198 16.81 2.47 -6.85
CA PHE A 198 15.74 3.41 -7.12
C PHE A 198 14.98 3.78 -5.85
N SER A 199 14.73 5.06 -5.64
CA SER A 199 13.90 5.60 -4.55
C SER A 199 12.62 4.78 -4.34
N GLY A 200 12.17 4.53 -3.12
CA GLY A 200 10.90 3.84 -2.86
C GLY A 200 10.87 2.33 -3.16
N THR A 201 11.92 1.75 -3.74
CA THR A 201 12.13 0.28 -3.79
C THR A 201 12.62 -0.23 -2.43
N SER A 202 12.63 -1.55 -2.24
CA SER A 202 13.09 -2.15 -0.97
C SER A 202 14.15 -3.23 -1.20
N ALA A 203 15.12 -3.32 -0.30
CA ALA A 203 16.10 -4.40 -0.33
C ALA A 203 15.50 -5.65 0.31
N VAL A 204 15.31 -6.70 -0.48
CA VAL A 204 14.75 -7.98 0.01
C VAL A 204 15.83 -8.93 0.52
N TYR A 205 17.07 -8.74 0.08
CA TYR A 205 18.19 -9.58 0.50
C TYR A 205 19.52 -8.83 0.36
N GLY A 206 20.51 -9.21 1.17
CA GLY A 206 21.85 -8.64 1.14
C GLY A 206 21.94 -7.25 1.77
N ARG A 207 23.06 -6.57 1.47
CA ARG A 207 23.33 -5.20 1.89
C ARG A 207 24.19 -4.48 0.87
N CYS A 208 24.14 -3.15 0.87
CA CYS A 208 25.03 -2.34 0.05
C CYS A 208 25.33 -0.98 0.69
N LYS A 209 26.31 -0.33 0.08
CA LYS A 209 26.60 1.08 0.24
C LYS A 209 26.43 1.75 -1.11
N ALA A 210 25.75 2.89 -1.16
CA ALA A 210 25.49 3.59 -2.41
C ALA A 210 25.60 5.10 -2.22
N ILE A 211 26.01 5.82 -3.27
CA ILE A 211 26.05 7.29 -3.28
C ILE A 211 24.80 7.82 -3.98
N VAL A 212 24.10 8.75 -3.33
CA VAL A 212 22.86 9.35 -3.84
C VAL A 212 23.18 10.22 -5.05
N VAL A 213 22.52 9.96 -6.17
CA VAL A 213 22.72 10.69 -7.43
C VAL A 213 21.58 11.67 -7.71
N GLU A 214 20.34 11.28 -7.40
CA GLU A 214 19.14 12.09 -7.66
C GLU A 214 18.17 11.99 -6.48
N THR A 215 17.50 13.11 -6.17
CA THR A 215 16.56 13.23 -5.04
C THR A 215 15.24 13.88 -5.49
N GLY A 216 14.17 13.58 -4.77
CA GLY A 216 12.84 14.16 -4.95
C GLY A 216 12.34 14.06 -6.40
N PRO A 217 11.96 15.19 -7.05
CA PRO A 217 11.37 15.19 -8.39
C PRO A 217 12.33 14.71 -9.50
N HIS A 218 13.63 14.62 -9.25
CA HIS A 218 14.61 14.19 -10.24
C HIS A 218 14.86 12.67 -10.26
N THR A 219 14.38 11.95 -9.25
CA THR A 219 14.39 10.48 -9.24
C THR A 219 13.52 9.91 -10.36
N GLU A 220 13.73 8.66 -10.78
CA GLU A 220 12.88 8.01 -11.78
C GLU A 220 11.40 8.01 -11.34
N PHE A 221 11.15 7.79 -10.05
CA PHE A 221 9.80 7.92 -9.50
C PHE A 221 9.27 9.34 -9.48
N GLY A 222 10.12 10.33 -9.21
CA GLY A 222 9.72 11.74 -9.27
C GLY A 222 9.32 12.19 -10.67
N LYS A 223 9.99 11.68 -11.71
CA LYS A 223 9.60 11.92 -13.10
C LYS A 223 8.23 11.31 -13.40
N ILE A 224 7.95 10.09 -12.94
CA ILE A 224 6.62 9.46 -13.09
C ILE A 224 5.54 10.28 -12.39
N ALA A 225 5.79 10.68 -11.14
CA ALA A 225 4.84 11.48 -10.36
C ALA A 225 4.54 12.85 -10.99
N ALA A 226 5.55 13.51 -11.58
CA ALA A 226 5.36 14.77 -12.28
C ALA A 226 4.41 14.65 -13.48
N MET A 227 4.43 13.52 -14.20
CA MET A 227 3.51 13.26 -15.31
C MET A 227 2.05 13.07 -14.84
N LEU A 228 1.83 12.73 -13.57
CA LEU A 228 0.48 12.53 -12.99
C LEU A 228 -0.15 13.82 -12.43
N LYS A 229 0.59 14.95 -12.37
CA LYS A 229 0.11 16.22 -11.78
C LYS A 229 -1.02 16.91 -12.58
N GLU A 230 -1.35 16.49 -13.80
CA GLU A 230 -2.35 17.17 -14.65
C GLU A 230 -3.82 16.87 -14.30
N VAL A 231 -4.11 15.98 -13.35
CA VAL A 231 -5.49 15.65 -12.96
C VAL A 231 -6.01 16.67 -11.94
N LYS A 232 -6.91 17.57 -12.37
CA LYS A 232 -7.59 18.53 -11.49
C LYS A 232 -8.49 17.80 -10.48
N GLN A 233 -8.36 18.14 -9.19
CA GLN A 233 -9.28 17.63 -8.16
C GLN A 233 -10.64 18.33 -8.27
N GLU A 234 -11.72 17.55 -8.19
CA GLU A 234 -13.09 18.06 -8.12
C GLU A 234 -13.45 18.49 -6.70
N LYS A 235 -14.48 19.36 -6.56
CA LYS A 235 -14.99 19.80 -5.26
C LYS A 235 -15.63 18.63 -4.51
N THR A 236 -15.52 18.61 -3.19
CA THR A 236 -16.13 17.54 -2.38
C THR A 236 -17.64 17.72 -2.21
N PRO A 237 -18.39 16.63 -1.94
CA PRO A 237 -19.85 16.69 -1.78
C PRO A 237 -20.36 17.73 -0.76
N LEU A 238 -19.71 17.91 0.39
CA LEU A 238 -20.07 18.87 1.44
C LEU A 238 -19.74 20.27 0.98
N GLN A 239 -18.61 20.51 0.30
CA GLN A 239 -18.34 21.82 -0.29
C GLN A 239 -19.43 22.20 -1.28
N ILE A 240 -19.85 21.28 -2.14
CA ILE A 240 -20.97 21.49 -3.07
C ILE A 240 -22.28 21.79 -2.31
N ASN A 241 -22.56 21.06 -1.24
CA ASN A 241 -23.78 21.24 -0.44
C ASN A 241 -23.76 22.55 0.37
N LEU A 242 -22.63 22.93 0.96
CA LEU A 242 -22.43 24.19 1.68
C LEU A 242 -22.55 25.38 0.72
N ASP A 243 -21.94 25.30 -0.47
CA ASP A 243 -22.08 26.33 -1.52
C ASP A 243 -23.55 26.50 -1.94
N ARG A 244 -24.28 25.40 -2.13
CA ARG A 244 -25.72 25.43 -2.44
C ARG A 244 -26.52 26.05 -1.30
N MET A 245 -26.25 25.63 -0.06
CA MET A 245 -26.97 26.13 1.10
C MET A 245 -26.71 27.63 1.31
N GLY A 246 -25.46 28.06 1.21
CA GLY A 246 -25.08 29.48 1.26
C GLY A 246 -25.79 30.31 0.18
N LYS A 247 -25.89 29.79 -1.05
CA LYS A 247 -26.69 30.42 -2.11
C LYS A 247 -28.17 30.52 -1.76
N TRP A 248 -28.78 29.46 -1.22
CA TRP A 248 -30.19 29.48 -0.82
C TRP A 248 -30.48 30.46 0.31
N ILE A 249 -29.60 30.52 1.32
CA ILE A 249 -29.70 31.49 2.42
C ILE A 249 -29.58 32.92 1.88
N ALA A 250 -28.59 33.18 1.02
CA ALA A 250 -28.39 34.49 0.42
C ALA A 250 -29.60 34.93 -0.44
N ILE A 251 -30.13 34.03 -1.27
CA ILE A 251 -31.33 34.31 -2.08
C ILE A 251 -32.54 34.57 -1.18
N GLY A 252 -32.75 33.74 -0.15
CA GLY A 252 -33.84 33.91 0.80
C GLY A 252 -33.77 35.25 1.55
N ALA A 253 -32.58 35.62 2.02
CA ALA A 253 -32.32 36.91 2.68
C ALA A 253 -32.61 38.08 1.74
N LEU A 254 -32.14 38.03 0.49
CA LEU A 254 -32.39 39.07 -0.52
C LEU A 254 -33.88 39.23 -0.85
N ILE A 255 -34.61 38.11 -1.00
CA ILE A 255 -36.06 38.14 -1.22
C ILE A 255 -36.78 38.79 -0.04
N LEU A 256 -36.42 38.41 1.19
CA LEU A 256 -37.01 38.99 2.39
C LEU A 256 -36.70 40.49 2.50
N CYS A 257 -35.45 40.90 2.25
CA CYS A 257 -35.05 42.29 2.21
C CYS A 257 -35.85 43.08 1.16
N PHE A 258 -36.05 42.52 -0.03
CA PHE A 258 -36.85 43.14 -1.09
C PHE A 258 -38.30 43.32 -0.67
N ILE A 259 -38.94 42.30 -0.09
CA ILE A 259 -40.31 42.37 0.40
C ILE A 259 -40.45 43.46 1.48
N LEU A 260 -39.55 43.48 2.46
CA LEU A 260 -39.56 44.48 3.52
C LEU A 260 -39.33 45.88 2.97
N ALA A 261 -38.37 46.04 2.05
CA ALA A 261 -38.09 47.32 1.40
C ALA A 261 -39.31 47.88 0.67
N VAL A 262 -39.98 47.05 -0.14
CA VAL A 262 -41.23 47.43 -0.84
C VAL A 262 -42.32 47.80 0.16
N MET A 263 -42.54 46.99 1.20
CA MET A 263 -43.54 47.28 2.22
C MET A 263 -43.25 48.59 2.98
N GLY A 264 -41.98 48.85 3.31
CA GLY A 264 -41.57 50.07 4.00
C GLY A 264 -41.75 51.32 3.14
N VAL A 265 -41.37 51.26 1.87
CA VAL A 265 -41.61 52.36 0.91
C VAL A 265 -43.11 52.61 0.75
N VAL A 266 -43.93 51.55 0.63
CA VAL A 266 -45.40 51.69 0.57
C VAL A 266 -45.98 52.31 1.84
N ARG A 267 -45.35 52.09 3.01
CA ARG A 267 -45.72 52.73 4.29
C ARG A 267 -45.20 54.16 4.45
N GLY A 268 -44.42 54.67 3.50
CA GLY A 268 -43.91 56.05 3.51
C GLY A 268 -42.49 56.21 4.05
N HIS A 269 -41.76 55.13 4.31
CA HIS A 269 -40.33 55.22 4.63
C HIS A 269 -39.50 55.63 3.40
N ALA A 270 -38.39 56.32 3.63
CA ALA A 270 -37.50 56.72 2.55
C ALA A 270 -36.85 55.47 1.91
N PRO A 271 -36.72 55.39 0.57
CA PRO A 271 -36.06 54.27 -0.09
C PRO A 271 -34.63 54.00 0.42
N LEU A 272 -33.93 55.07 0.81
CA LEU A 272 -32.60 55.01 1.41
C LEU A 272 -32.61 54.29 2.76
N GLU A 273 -33.55 54.67 3.64
CA GLU A 273 -33.75 54.05 4.96
C GLU A 273 -34.08 52.56 4.81
N MET A 274 -34.90 52.20 3.83
CA MET A 274 -35.25 50.81 3.57
C MET A 274 -34.08 49.98 3.01
N LEU A 275 -33.16 50.60 2.27
CA LEU A 275 -31.94 49.96 1.79
C LEU A 275 -31.00 49.61 2.96
N ILE A 276 -30.84 50.54 3.92
CA ILE A 276 -30.04 50.36 5.14
C ILE A 276 -30.57 49.18 5.98
N TRP A 277 -31.89 49.13 6.18
CA TRP A 277 -32.53 48.02 6.91
C TRP A 277 -32.32 46.68 6.19
N GLY A 278 -32.37 46.68 4.86
CA GLY A 278 -32.06 45.51 4.05
C GLY A 278 -30.62 45.04 4.22
N VAL A 279 -29.65 45.95 4.22
CA VAL A 279 -28.23 45.61 4.46
C VAL A 279 -28.04 45.02 5.87
N SER A 280 -28.63 45.63 6.90
CA SER A 280 -28.56 45.13 8.28
C SER A 280 -29.17 43.73 8.45
N LEU A 281 -30.31 43.48 7.81
CA LEU A 281 -30.95 42.17 7.82
C LEU A 281 -30.15 41.12 7.04
N ALA A 282 -29.58 41.50 5.90
CA ALA A 282 -28.73 40.62 5.11
C ALA A 282 -27.50 40.17 5.91
N VAL A 283 -26.84 41.08 6.64
CA VAL A 283 -25.72 40.77 7.54
C VAL A 283 -26.16 39.80 8.64
N ALA A 284 -27.30 40.04 9.28
CA ALA A 284 -27.81 39.19 10.36
C ALA A 284 -28.14 37.74 9.90
N ALA A 285 -28.43 37.55 8.61
CA ALA A 285 -28.76 36.23 8.05
C ALA A 285 -27.51 35.40 7.64
N VAL A 286 -26.30 35.96 7.71
CA VAL A 286 -25.07 35.30 7.26
C VAL A 286 -24.53 34.34 8.35
N PRO A 287 -24.40 33.03 8.05
CA PRO A 287 -23.90 32.05 9.02
C PRO A 287 -22.36 32.04 9.06
N GLU A 288 -21.74 33.08 9.62
CA GLU A 288 -20.28 33.29 9.61
C GLU A 288 -19.48 32.17 10.31
N ALA A 289 -20.07 31.52 11.31
CA ALA A 289 -19.41 30.45 12.08
C ALA A 289 -19.31 29.11 11.32
N LEU A 290 -19.99 28.98 10.18
CA LEU A 290 -20.14 27.69 9.50
C LEU A 290 -18.82 27.12 8.94
N PRO A 291 -17.99 27.87 8.18
CA PRO A 291 -16.72 27.34 7.66
C PRO A 291 -15.78 26.89 8.78
N ALA A 292 -15.68 27.70 9.83
CA ALA A 292 -14.88 27.43 11.02
C ALA A 292 -15.24 26.10 11.71
N VAL A 293 -16.53 25.88 11.96
CA VAL A 293 -17.01 24.68 12.67
C VAL A 293 -16.81 23.43 11.82
N VAL A 294 -17.00 23.53 10.49
CA VAL A 294 -16.72 22.42 9.57
C VAL A 294 -15.24 22.04 9.63
N THR A 295 -14.32 23.00 9.49
CA THR A 295 -12.88 22.76 9.52
C THR A 295 -12.41 22.16 10.85
N ILE A 296 -12.90 22.67 11.99
CA ILE A 296 -12.57 22.14 13.32
C ILE A 296 -13.10 20.71 13.49
N SER A 297 -14.34 20.45 13.06
CA SER A 297 -14.95 19.12 13.17
C SER A 297 -14.19 18.09 12.35
N LEU A 298 -13.77 18.46 11.13
CA LEU A 298 -12.94 17.62 10.27
C LEU A 298 -11.58 17.35 10.92
N ALA A 299 -10.90 18.38 11.44
CA ALA A 299 -9.60 18.23 12.10
C ALA A 299 -9.64 17.32 13.34
N LEU A 300 -10.67 17.46 14.19
CA LEU A 300 -10.89 16.56 15.34
C LEU A 300 -11.21 15.13 14.89
N GLY A 301 -11.90 14.99 13.75
CA GLY A 301 -12.12 13.73 13.06
C GLY A 301 -10.83 13.04 12.65
N VAL A 302 -9.95 13.76 11.93
CA VAL A 302 -8.63 13.27 11.52
C VAL A 302 -7.82 12.78 12.72
N SER A 303 -7.82 13.52 13.83
CA SER A 303 -7.09 13.11 15.04
C SER A 303 -7.59 11.76 15.60
N ARG A 304 -8.89 11.46 15.49
CA ARG A 304 -9.45 10.16 15.89
C ARG A 304 -9.11 9.06 14.89
N MET A 305 -9.16 9.36 13.58
CA MET A 305 -8.78 8.41 12.52
C MET A 305 -7.32 7.97 12.63
N VAL A 306 -6.38 8.87 12.94
CA VAL A 306 -4.97 8.52 13.10
C VAL A 306 -4.75 7.51 14.23
N LYS A 307 -5.50 7.62 15.33
CA LYS A 307 -5.45 6.64 16.43
C LYS A 307 -5.95 5.25 16.02
N ARG A 308 -6.70 5.16 14.93
CA ARG A 308 -7.16 3.92 14.29
C ARG A 308 -6.40 3.65 12.99
N HIS A 309 -5.13 4.02 12.95
CA HIS A 309 -4.19 3.75 11.86
C HIS A 309 -4.50 4.41 10.50
N ALA A 310 -5.48 5.30 10.41
CA ALA A 310 -5.85 6.02 9.18
C ALA A 310 -5.34 7.47 9.21
N LEU A 311 -4.22 7.74 8.54
CA LEU A 311 -3.62 9.06 8.41
C LEU A 311 -4.18 9.81 7.20
N ILE A 312 -4.94 10.86 7.44
CA ILE A 312 -5.52 11.69 6.38
C ILE A 312 -4.51 12.76 5.92
N ARG A 313 -4.22 12.80 4.62
CA ARG A 313 -3.33 13.81 4.02
C ARG A 313 -4.07 15.07 3.61
N LYS A 314 -5.34 14.94 3.22
CA LYS A 314 -6.21 16.03 2.75
C LYS A 314 -7.52 16.07 3.53
N LEU A 315 -7.82 17.18 4.20
CA LEU A 315 -9.06 17.36 4.97
C LEU A 315 -10.34 17.02 4.20
N PRO A 316 -10.50 17.43 2.92
CA PRO A 316 -11.72 17.14 2.19
C PRO A 316 -11.97 15.63 2.01
N ALA A 317 -10.91 14.80 2.07
CA ALA A 317 -11.04 13.34 1.92
C ALA A 317 -11.81 12.69 3.07
N VAL A 318 -11.77 13.25 4.28
CA VAL A 318 -12.53 12.79 5.46
C VAL A 318 -14.03 12.71 5.14
N GLU A 319 -14.50 13.71 4.41
CA GLU A 319 -15.90 13.88 4.09
C GLU A 319 -16.34 12.94 2.97
N THR A 320 -15.54 12.86 1.90
CA THR A 320 -15.73 11.87 0.84
C THR A 320 -15.78 10.45 1.43
N LEU A 321 -14.97 10.16 2.46
CA LEU A 321 -14.92 8.86 3.14
C LEU A 321 -16.25 8.49 3.80
N GLY A 322 -16.97 9.47 4.34
CA GLY A 322 -18.30 9.27 4.90
C GLY A 322 -19.34 8.91 3.83
N CYS A 323 -19.14 9.36 2.60
CA CYS A 323 -20.03 9.14 1.47
C CYS A 323 -19.65 7.92 0.60
N THR A 324 -18.58 7.20 0.94
CA THR A 324 -18.10 6.04 0.19
C THR A 324 -19.21 4.99 0.00
N THR A 325 -19.39 4.56 -1.25
CA THR A 325 -20.35 3.52 -1.64
C THR A 325 -19.65 2.25 -2.14
N ILE A 326 -18.43 2.37 -2.66
CA ILE A 326 -17.63 1.23 -3.12
C ILE A 326 -16.20 1.34 -2.59
N ILE A 327 -15.68 0.24 -2.07
CA ILE A 327 -14.26 0.10 -1.70
C ILE A 327 -13.63 -0.92 -2.65
N CYS A 328 -12.77 -0.44 -3.53
CA CYS A 328 -11.90 -1.23 -4.37
C CYS A 328 -10.59 -1.49 -3.61
N SER A 329 -10.36 -2.74 -3.22
CA SER A 329 -9.19 -3.12 -2.42
C SER A 329 -8.30 -4.09 -3.16
N ASP A 330 -6.99 -3.92 -3.00
CA ASP A 330 -6.03 -4.98 -3.32
C ASP A 330 -6.16 -6.10 -2.30
N LYS A 331 -5.80 -7.32 -2.72
CA LYS A 331 -5.84 -8.53 -1.91
C LYS A 331 -4.57 -8.65 -1.07
N THR A 332 -3.40 -8.66 -1.72
CA THR A 332 -2.13 -9.06 -1.07
C THR A 332 -1.69 -7.99 -0.08
N GLY A 333 -1.44 -8.37 1.17
CA GLY A 333 -0.97 -7.44 2.21
C GLY A 333 -2.05 -6.55 2.83
N THR A 334 -3.11 -6.22 2.09
CA THR A 334 -4.24 -5.40 2.57
C THR A 334 -5.33 -6.24 3.21
N MET A 335 -5.84 -7.25 2.49
CA MET A 335 -6.84 -8.19 3.00
C MET A 335 -6.20 -9.45 3.60
N THR A 336 -5.02 -9.80 3.11
CA THR A 336 -4.22 -10.94 3.57
C THR A 336 -3.04 -10.50 4.41
N GLN A 337 -2.42 -11.45 5.12
CA GLN A 337 -1.27 -11.17 5.97
C GLN A 337 0.02 -10.96 5.19
N ASP A 338 0.05 -11.35 3.90
CA ASP A 338 1.26 -11.50 3.09
C ASP A 338 2.29 -12.39 3.80
N GLN A 339 1.80 -13.46 4.39
CA GLN A 339 2.60 -14.44 5.12
C GLN A 339 2.18 -15.81 4.65
N MET A 340 2.87 -16.31 3.62
CA MET A 340 2.60 -17.63 3.06
C MET A 340 2.61 -18.68 4.18
N THR A 341 1.48 -19.36 4.35
CA THR A 341 1.23 -20.26 5.48
C THR A 341 0.78 -21.61 4.96
N LEU A 342 1.42 -22.68 5.43
CA LEU A 342 1.01 -24.04 5.12
C LEU A 342 -0.35 -24.32 5.78
N LYS A 343 -1.35 -24.65 4.97
CA LYS A 343 -2.71 -24.94 5.43
C LYS A 343 -3.03 -26.42 5.41
N ARG A 344 -2.44 -27.16 4.47
CA ARG A 344 -2.74 -28.57 4.29
C ARG A 344 -1.51 -29.35 3.88
N ILE A 345 -1.38 -30.55 4.41
CA ILE A 345 -0.35 -31.51 4.03
C ILE A 345 -1.04 -32.77 3.52
N TYR A 346 -0.48 -33.36 2.46
CA TYR A 346 -0.80 -34.72 2.07
C TYR A 346 0.43 -35.59 2.26
N VAL A 347 0.36 -36.58 3.14
CA VAL A 347 1.48 -37.46 3.47
C VAL A 347 0.98 -38.86 3.80
N SER A 348 1.62 -39.89 3.25
CA SER A 348 1.24 -41.30 3.45
C SER A 348 -0.26 -41.60 3.28
N GLY A 349 -0.90 -41.01 2.26
CA GLY A 349 -2.33 -41.19 1.97
C GLY A 349 -3.29 -40.41 2.88
N LYS A 350 -2.77 -39.63 3.84
CA LYS A 350 -3.56 -38.82 4.78
C LYS A 350 -3.54 -37.35 4.35
N LEU A 351 -4.69 -36.70 4.48
CA LEU A 351 -4.83 -35.25 4.37
C LEU A 351 -4.83 -34.66 5.79
N ILE A 352 -3.93 -33.72 6.06
CA ILE A 352 -3.74 -33.09 7.37
C ILE A 352 -3.96 -31.60 7.23
N ASP A 353 -4.91 -31.03 7.98
CA ASP A 353 -5.13 -29.58 8.05
C ASP A 353 -4.30 -28.97 9.18
N ILE A 354 -3.75 -27.78 8.94
CA ILE A 354 -2.87 -27.07 9.87
C ILE A 354 -3.56 -25.79 10.34
N SER A 355 -3.63 -25.60 11.66
CA SER A 355 -4.15 -24.37 12.26
C SER A 355 -3.05 -23.34 12.53
N GLY A 356 -3.48 -22.14 12.92
CA GLY A 356 -2.62 -20.96 13.00
C GLY A 356 -2.49 -20.24 11.65
N VAL A 357 -2.02 -18.99 11.73
CA VAL A 357 -1.85 -18.09 10.59
C VAL A 357 -0.52 -17.35 10.74
N GLY A 358 0.10 -17.04 9.62
CA GLY A 358 1.34 -16.29 9.59
C GLY A 358 2.54 -17.07 10.11
N TYR A 359 3.58 -16.32 10.50
CA TYR A 359 4.88 -16.86 10.89
C TYR A 359 5.01 -17.23 12.36
N GLU A 360 3.97 -17.00 13.17
CA GLU A 360 3.98 -17.49 14.55
C GLU A 360 3.92 -19.02 14.55
N PRO A 361 4.91 -19.73 15.15
CA PRO A 361 4.97 -21.18 15.12
C PRO A 361 4.03 -21.80 16.17
N LYS A 362 2.75 -21.41 16.13
CA LYS A 362 1.66 -21.97 16.94
C LYS A 362 0.57 -22.52 16.02
N GLY A 363 0.04 -23.68 16.38
CA GLY A 363 -1.03 -24.33 15.63
C GLY A 363 -1.06 -25.84 15.90
N ASP A 364 -2.20 -26.44 15.58
CA ASP A 364 -2.43 -27.87 15.66
C ASP A 364 -2.42 -28.47 14.25
N PHE A 365 -2.07 -29.76 14.17
CA PHE A 365 -2.28 -30.58 12.99
C PHE A 365 -3.52 -31.44 13.22
N ARG A 366 -4.41 -31.54 12.24
CA ARG A 366 -5.67 -32.27 12.36
C ARG A 366 -5.92 -33.19 11.19
N THR A 367 -6.46 -34.37 11.48
CA THR A 367 -6.92 -35.33 10.47
C THR A 367 -8.36 -35.69 10.80
N ASN A 368 -9.30 -35.53 9.85
CA ASN A 368 -10.74 -35.76 10.08
C ASN A 368 -11.27 -35.03 11.33
N ASN A 369 -10.89 -33.76 11.51
CA ASN A 369 -11.20 -32.91 12.68
C ASN A 369 -10.63 -33.34 14.05
N ASN A 370 -9.85 -34.41 14.12
CA ASN A 370 -9.18 -34.82 15.35
C ASN A 370 -7.75 -34.28 15.39
N ILE A 371 -7.30 -33.84 16.57
CA ILE A 371 -5.91 -33.40 16.79
C ILE A 371 -4.96 -34.59 16.60
N LEU A 372 -3.98 -34.43 15.73
CA LEU A 372 -2.92 -35.39 15.46
C LEU A 372 -1.76 -35.16 16.44
N ASP A 373 -1.21 -36.25 16.97
CA ASP A 373 0.10 -36.22 17.63
C ASP A 373 1.21 -36.05 16.58
N HIS A 374 1.35 -34.82 16.11
CA HIS A 374 2.25 -34.43 15.03
C HIS A 374 3.73 -34.56 15.39
N VAL A 375 4.06 -34.58 16.68
CA VAL A 375 5.45 -34.77 17.16
C VAL A 375 5.91 -36.20 16.90
N ASN A 376 5.01 -37.18 17.08
CA ASN A 376 5.33 -38.60 16.95
C ASN A 376 4.91 -39.24 15.60
N ASP A 377 4.25 -38.49 14.71
CA ASP A 377 3.92 -38.99 13.35
C ASP A 377 5.17 -39.01 12.47
N ALA A 378 5.78 -40.19 12.31
CA ALA A 378 7.04 -40.38 11.60
C ALA A 378 7.01 -39.94 10.12
N ASP A 379 5.86 -40.09 9.45
CA ASP A 379 5.75 -39.73 8.04
C ASP A 379 5.68 -38.21 7.87
N LEU A 380 4.90 -37.53 8.73
CA LEU A 380 4.85 -36.08 8.79
C LEU A 380 6.21 -35.47 9.13
N GLN A 381 6.88 -36.01 10.15
CA GLN A 381 8.22 -35.59 10.56
C GLN A 381 9.23 -35.74 9.41
N LYS A 382 9.19 -36.86 8.68
CA LYS A 382 10.07 -37.09 7.52
C LYS A 382 9.82 -36.10 6.40
N LEU A 383 8.56 -35.82 6.05
CA LEU A 383 8.20 -34.83 5.04
C LEU A 383 8.72 -33.44 5.42
N LEU A 384 8.36 -32.95 6.61
CA LEU A 384 8.73 -31.61 7.06
C LEU A 384 10.25 -31.45 7.20
N ARG A 385 10.95 -32.47 7.73
CA ARG A 385 12.41 -32.47 7.80
C ARG A 385 13.04 -32.37 6.41
N SER A 386 12.57 -33.18 5.46
CA SER A 386 13.11 -33.22 4.10
C SER A 386 12.87 -31.91 3.34
N ALA A 387 11.69 -31.31 3.50
CA ALA A 387 11.35 -30.03 2.89
C ALA A 387 12.27 -28.90 3.40
N ASN A 388 12.62 -28.94 4.70
CA ASN A 388 13.48 -27.95 5.33
C ASN A 388 14.98 -28.16 5.08
N LEU A 389 15.43 -29.40 4.85
CA LEU A 389 16.80 -29.66 4.37
C LEU A 389 17.02 -29.10 2.96
N CYS A 390 15.95 -29.00 2.16
CA CYS A 390 15.95 -28.38 0.83
C CYS A 390 15.39 -26.93 0.88
N SER A 391 15.87 -26.14 1.84
CA SER A 391 15.52 -24.73 2.01
C SER A 391 16.71 -23.92 2.50
N ASP A 392 16.82 -22.67 2.02
CA ASP A 392 17.80 -21.69 2.51
C ASP A 392 17.15 -20.66 3.45
N THR A 393 15.91 -20.91 3.84
CA THR A 393 15.05 -19.98 4.56
C THR A 393 15.10 -20.22 6.07
N LYS A 394 15.12 -19.13 6.86
CA LYS A 394 15.17 -19.19 8.32
C LYS A 394 14.01 -18.44 8.97
N LEU A 395 13.46 -19.02 10.03
CA LEU A 395 12.53 -18.35 10.92
C LEU A 395 13.31 -17.68 12.04
N VAL A 396 13.15 -16.36 12.19
CA VAL A 396 13.83 -15.56 13.21
C VAL A 396 12.81 -14.83 14.07
N ASN A 397 13.15 -14.63 15.34
CA ASN A 397 12.38 -13.79 16.26
C ASN A 397 13.14 -12.46 16.45
N VAL A 398 12.53 -11.36 16.01
CA VAL A 398 13.08 -10.01 16.15
C VAL A 398 12.09 -9.22 17.01
N GLU A 399 12.53 -8.81 18.20
CA GLU A 399 11.72 -8.00 19.13
C GLU A 399 10.35 -8.63 19.48
N GLY A 400 10.31 -9.95 19.63
CA GLY A 400 9.09 -10.69 19.93
C GLY A 400 8.19 -10.97 18.72
N LYS A 401 8.56 -10.51 17.52
CA LYS A 401 7.85 -10.78 16.26
C LYS A 401 8.60 -11.81 15.42
N TRP A 402 7.88 -12.85 15.01
CA TRP A 402 8.39 -13.87 14.10
C TRP A 402 8.45 -13.34 12.66
N LYS A 403 9.60 -13.51 12.01
CA LYS A 403 9.84 -13.12 10.61
C LYS A 403 10.58 -14.23 9.88
N ILE A 404 10.33 -14.32 8.58
CA ILE A 404 11.09 -15.17 7.67
C ILE A 404 12.25 -14.37 7.06
N LYS A 405 13.44 -14.97 7.02
CA LYS A 405 14.59 -14.53 6.22
C LYS A 405 14.82 -15.56 5.13
N GLY A 406 14.40 -15.25 3.90
CA GLY A 406 14.44 -16.16 2.76
C GLY A 406 13.15 -16.11 1.95
N ASP A 407 12.88 -17.15 1.17
CA ASP A 407 11.68 -17.24 0.34
C ASP A 407 10.43 -17.52 1.19
N PRO A 408 9.33 -16.77 1.03
CA PRO A 408 8.10 -17.00 1.80
C PRO A 408 7.48 -18.39 1.61
N THR A 409 7.60 -18.97 0.42
CA THR A 409 7.06 -20.30 0.06
C THR A 409 7.79 -21.39 0.83
N GLU A 410 9.12 -21.30 0.88
CA GLU A 410 9.94 -22.15 1.75
C GLU A 410 9.66 -21.88 3.23
N GLY A 411 9.53 -20.61 3.61
CA GLY A 411 9.22 -20.17 4.97
C GLY A 411 7.95 -20.82 5.53
N ALA A 412 6.95 -21.11 4.69
CA ALA A 412 5.75 -21.83 5.09
C ALA A 412 6.06 -23.25 5.62
N PHE A 413 7.00 -23.97 4.99
CA PHE A 413 7.47 -25.28 5.46
C PHE A 413 8.36 -25.17 6.71
N VAL A 414 9.16 -24.11 6.82
CA VAL A 414 9.96 -23.79 8.02
C VAL A 414 9.06 -23.60 9.23
N VAL A 415 8.04 -22.75 9.11
CA VAL A 415 7.07 -22.51 10.18
C VAL A 415 6.33 -23.79 10.55
N ALA A 416 5.91 -24.59 9.56
CA ALA A 416 5.24 -25.86 9.81
C ALA A 416 6.13 -26.88 10.54
N ALA A 417 7.42 -26.96 10.19
CA ALA A 417 8.38 -27.81 10.89
C ALA A 417 8.57 -27.38 12.34
N VAL A 418 8.73 -26.09 12.61
CA VAL A 418 8.85 -25.59 13.99
C VAL A 418 7.56 -25.83 14.79
N LYS A 419 6.38 -25.65 14.17
CA LYS A 419 5.09 -26.05 14.77
C LYS A 419 5.04 -27.54 15.11
N ALA A 420 5.66 -28.37 14.28
CA ALA A 420 5.74 -29.82 14.49
C ALA A 420 6.80 -30.25 15.53
N GLY A 421 7.47 -29.30 16.20
CA GLY A 421 8.51 -29.56 17.19
C GLY A 421 9.89 -29.83 16.61
N ILE A 422 10.11 -29.61 15.31
CA ILE A 422 11.39 -29.84 14.65
C ILE A 422 12.33 -28.66 14.90
N ASN A 423 13.50 -28.94 15.48
CA ASN A 423 14.59 -27.97 15.56
C ASN A 423 15.41 -28.00 14.26
N ILE A 424 15.12 -27.06 13.37
CA ILE A 424 15.73 -26.99 12.03
C ILE A 424 17.23 -26.72 12.10
N GLU A 425 17.69 -25.87 13.03
CA GLU A 425 19.12 -25.59 13.20
C GLU A 425 19.91 -26.85 13.57
N GLN A 426 19.34 -27.68 14.44
CA GLN A 426 19.92 -28.98 14.77
C GLN A 426 19.90 -29.93 13.56
N VAL A 427 18.79 -30.02 12.84
CA VAL A 427 18.65 -30.88 11.66
C VAL A 427 19.67 -30.53 10.57
N CYS A 428 19.80 -29.25 10.23
CA CYS A 428 20.75 -28.80 9.21
C CYS A 428 22.21 -28.89 9.69
N GLY A 429 22.45 -28.83 11.00
CA GLY A 429 23.77 -29.01 11.61
C GLY A 429 24.20 -30.46 11.79
N LEU A 430 23.27 -31.42 11.78
CA LEU A 430 23.53 -32.84 12.00
C LEU A 430 24.32 -33.48 10.86
N TYR A 431 24.03 -33.09 9.62
CA TYR A 431 24.62 -33.70 8.41
C TYR A 431 25.14 -32.63 7.45
N PRO A 432 26.35 -32.79 6.88
CA PRO A 432 26.90 -31.82 5.95
C PRO A 432 26.15 -31.86 4.61
N ARG A 433 25.76 -30.68 4.11
CA ARG A 433 25.32 -30.48 2.72
C ARG A 433 26.53 -30.58 1.81
N VAL A 434 26.55 -31.59 0.94
CA VAL A 434 27.67 -31.93 0.05
C VAL A 434 27.47 -31.48 -1.39
N GLY A 435 26.28 -30.98 -1.74
CA GLY A 435 25.99 -30.45 -3.07
C GLY A 435 24.59 -29.85 -3.16
N GLU A 436 24.33 -29.11 -4.23
CA GLU A 436 23.02 -28.52 -4.51
C GLU A 436 22.81 -28.26 -6.01
N ILE A 437 21.55 -28.23 -6.39
CA ILE A 437 21.04 -27.66 -7.65
C ILE A 437 20.06 -26.57 -7.21
N PRO A 438 20.41 -25.28 -7.39
CA PRO A 438 19.59 -24.18 -6.92
C PRO A 438 18.26 -24.11 -7.68
N PHE A 439 17.28 -23.43 -7.09
CA PHE A 439 16.00 -23.19 -7.77
C PHE A 439 16.19 -22.40 -9.07
N SER A 440 15.58 -22.86 -10.16
CA SER A 440 15.44 -22.07 -11.38
C SER A 440 13.97 -22.03 -11.85
N SER A 441 13.56 -20.93 -12.47
CA SER A 441 12.19 -20.78 -13.00
C SER A 441 11.88 -21.77 -14.14
N GLU A 442 12.91 -22.27 -14.82
CA GLU A 442 12.82 -23.29 -15.87
C GLU A 442 12.53 -24.68 -15.28
N THR A 443 13.29 -25.08 -14.25
CA THR A 443 13.17 -26.40 -13.63
C THR A 443 12.11 -26.45 -12.53
N LYS A 444 11.72 -25.31 -11.97
CA LYS A 444 10.69 -25.11 -10.93
C LYS A 444 10.88 -25.98 -9.68
N ARG A 445 12.13 -26.33 -9.37
CA ARG A 445 12.52 -27.14 -8.20
C ARG A 445 13.89 -26.72 -7.70
N MET A 446 14.18 -27.03 -6.45
CA MET A 446 15.50 -27.01 -5.85
C MET A 446 15.86 -28.44 -5.42
N THR A 447 17.15 -28.78 -5.44
CA THR A 447 17.63 -30.06 -4.91
C THR A 447 18.86 -29.85 -4.04
N ALA A 448 18.81 -30.33 -2.80
CA ALA A 448 19.93 -30.28 -1.85
C ALA A 448 20.40 -31.70 -1.50
N ILE A 449 21.72 -31.89 -1.46
CA ILE A 449 22.34 -33.21 -1.28
C ILE A 449 23.09 -33.23 0.04
N TYR A 450 22.80 -34.23 0.87
CA TYR A 450 23.37 -34.39 2.21
C TYR A 450 24.05 -35.75 2.36
N ARG A 451 25.10 -35.79 3.18
CA ARG A 451 25.74 -37.04 3.59
C ARG A 451 25.22 -37.45 4.97
N GLU A 452 24.30 -38.41 4.98
CA GLU A 452 23.74 -39.01 6.20
C GLU A 452 24.51 -40.30 6.59
N PRO A 453 24.34 -40.84 7.81
CA PRO A 453 24.99 -42.09 8.23
C PRO A 453 24.62 -43.30 7.38
N GLU A 454 23.44 -43.26 6.76
CA GLU A 454 22.90 -44.33 5.91
C GLU A 454 23.35 -44.19 4.44
N GLY A 455 24.05 -43.11 4.07
CA GLY A 455 24.52 -42.82 2.71
C GLY A 455 24.23 -41.38 2.27
N VAL A 456 24.43 -41.11 0.98
CA VAL A 456 24.15 -39.80 0.39
C VAL A 456 22.69 -39.73 -0.04
N ILE A 457 21.99 -38.68 0.37
CA ILE A 457 20.58 -38.46 0.06
C ILE A 457 20.40 -37.11 -0.63
N ALA A 458 19.72 -37.11 -1.77
CA ALA A 458 19.25 -35.91 -2.44
C ALA A 458 17.79 -35.65 -2.04
N TYR A 459 17.50 -34.44 -1.56
CA TYR A 459 16.15 -33.95 -1.27
C TYR A 459 15.77 -32.94 -2.34
N SER A 460 14.57 -33.03 -2.89
CA SER A 460 14.07 -32.08 -3.88
C SER A 460 12.73 -31.51 -3.45
N ASN A 461 12.57 -30.20 -3.61
CA ASN A 461 11.35 -29.47 -3.29
C ASN A 461 10.99 -28.54 -4.46
N GLY A 462 9.73 -28.49 -4.85
CA GLY A 462 9.34 -27.71 -6.02
C GLY A 462 7.86 -27.81 -6.38
N ALA A 463 7.52 -27.32 -7.57
CA ALA A 463 6.15 -27.39 -8.10
C ALA A 463 5.65 -28.85 -8.10
N ALA A 464 4.43 -29.06 -7.59
CA ALA A 464 3.95 -30.42 -7.30
C ALA A 464 3.96 -31.36 -8.51
N GLU A 465 3.51 -30.89 -9.68
CA GLU A 465 3.50 -31.68 -10.93
C GLU A 465 4.92 -32.01 -11.40
N VAL A 466 5.84 -31.05 -11.30
CA VAL A 466 7.23 -31.20 -11.73
C VAL A 466 7.98 -32.24 -10.91
N ILE A 467 7.74 -32.25 -9.60
CA ILE A 467 8.29 -33.25 -8.69
C ILE A 467 7.64 -34.60 -8.92
N LEU A 468 6.30 -34.65 -9.05
CA LEU A 468 5.55 -35.89 -9.30
C LEU A 468 6.04 -36.59 -10.58
N ASP A 469 6.23 -35.84 -11.68
CA ASP A 469 6.73 -36.36 -12.96
C ASP A 469 8.12 -36.99 -12.84
N SER A 470 8.91 -36.54 -11.87
CA SER A 470 10.26 -37.04 -11.63
C SER A 470 10.34 -38.21 -10.64
N CYS A 471 9.21 -38.59 -10.04
CA CYS A 471 9.11 -39.68 -9.08
C CYS A 471 8.72 -41.00 -9.75
N GLU A 472 9.43 -42.07 -9.39
CA GLU A 472 9.09 -43.47 -9.74
C GLU A 472 8.44 -44.22 -8.56
N TYR A 473 8.61 -43.70 -7.35
CA TYR A 473 8.14 -44.30 -6.11
C TYR A 473 7.41 -43.27 -5.24
N VAL A 474 6.59 -43.75 -4.33
CA VAL A 474 5.95 -42.96 -3.27
C VAL A 474 6.22 -43.60 -1.92
N TYR A 475 6.46 -42.76 -0.92
CA TYR A 475 6.65 -43.20 0.45
C TYR A 475 5.29 -43.30 1.15
N LEU A 476 4.94 -44.50 1.61
CA LEU A 476 3.68 -44.80 2.28
C LEU A 476 3.97 -45.61 3.55
N SER A 477 3.71 -45.01 4.71
CA SER A 477 3.78 -45.66 6.04
C SER A 477 5.09 -46.44 6.27
N GLY A 478 6.24 -45.80 6.05
CA GLY A 478 7.54 -46.44 6.24
C GLY A 478 8.10 -47.21 5.05
N ARG A 479 7.37 -47.33 3.93
CA ARG A 479 7.79 -48.14 2.77
C ARG A 479 7.78 -47.34 1.47
N GLU A 480 8.75 -47.63 0.61
CA GLU A 480 8.79 -47.13 -0.77
C GLU A 480 7.98 -48.07 -1.67
N ILE A 481 6.94 -47.55 -2.29
CA ILE A 481 6.04 -48.30 -3.18
C ILE A 481 6.16 -47.73 -4.59
N LYS A 482 6.26 -48.60 -5.60
CA LYS A 482 6.35 -48.16 -7.00
C LYS A 482 5.07 -47.40 -7.38
N LEU A 483 5.24 -46.23 -7.98
CA LEU A 483 4.14 -45.35 -8.34
C LEU A 483 3.54 -45.80 -9.69
N ASP A 484 2.41 -46.50 -9.62
CA ASP A 484 1.64 -46.90 -10.81
C ASP A 484 0.76 -45.75 -11.33
N GLU A 485 0.11 -45.95 -12.49
CA GLU A 485 -0.74 -44.92 -13.12
C GLU A 485 -1.91 -44.51 -12.22
N THR A 486 -2.47 -45.45 -11.45
CA THR A 486 -3.59 -45.19 -10.53
C THR A 486 -3.13 -44.32 -9.36
N GLY A 487 -2.00 -44.64 -8.75
CA GLY A 487 -1.39 -43.84 -7.68
C GLY A 487 -1.02 -42.44 -8.15
N ARG A 488 -0.41 -42.32 -9.35
CA ARG A 488 -0.08 -41.02 -9.95
C ARG A 488 -1.34 -40.18 -10.16
N LYS A 489 -2.40 -40.78 -10.69
CA LYS A 489 -3.70 -40.10 -10.88
C LYS A 489 -4.29 -39.61 -9.55
N ASN A 490 -4.27 -40.44 -8.51
CA ASN A 490 -4.79 -40.06 -7.19
C ASN A 490 -4.04 -38.86 -6.58
N ILE A 491 -2.72 -38.79 -6.75
CA ILE A 491 -1.91 -37.66 -6.29
C ILE A 491 -2.23 -36.41 -7.11
N HIS A 492 -2.32 -36.53 -8.43
CA HIS A 492 -2.71 -35.43 -9.31
C HIS A 492 -4.11 -34.88 -8.97
N ASP A 493 -5.07 -35.75 -8.67
CA ASP A 493 -6.41 -35.37 -8.20
C ASP A 493 -6.35 -34.67 -6.84
N THR A 494 -5.42 -35.06 -5.96
CA THR A 494 -5.17 -34.39 -4.67
C THR A 494 -4.58 -32.99 -4.87
N ILE A 495 -3.61 -32.83 -5.79
CA ILE A 495 -3.04 -31.53 -6.17
C ILE A 495 -4.16 -30.62 -6.70
N HIS A 496 -5.01 -31.15 -7.60
CA HIS A 496 -6.16 -30.42 -8.14
C HIS A 496 -7.18 -30.04 -7.06
N GLY A 497 -7.44 -30.92 -6.10
CA GLY A 497 -8.31 -30.64 -4.96
C GLY A 497 -7.78 -29.50 -4.11
N MET A 498 -6.50 -29.53 -3.74
CA MET A 498 -5.85 -28.44 -3.00
C MET A 498 -5.86 -27.12 -3.78
N ALA A 499 -5.63 -27.16 -5.09
CA ALA A 499 -5.66 -25.97 -5.94
C ALA A 499 -7.06 -25.34 -6.02
N LYS A 500 -8.14 -26.14 -6.00
CA LYS A 500 -9.52 -25.64 -5.92
C LYS A 500 -9.81 -24.90 -4.63
N ASP A 501 -9.16 -25.31 -3.54
CA ASP A 501 -9.18 -24.61 -2.25
C ASP A 501 -8.18 -23.43 -2.20
N ALA A 502 -7.72 -22.96 -3.37
CA ALA A 502 -6.75 -21.88 -3.55
C ALA A 502 -5.39 -22.08 -2.88
N LEU A 503 -5.04 -23.32 -2.56
CA LEU A 503 -3.73 -23.65 -2.05
C LEU A 503 -2.74 -23.76 -3.20
N ARG A 504 -1.65 -22.99 -3.12
CA ARG A 504 -0.43 -23.25 -3.90
C ARG A 504 0.18 -24.55 -3.38
N VAL A 505 0.40 -25.52 -4.26
CA VAL A 505 0.89 -26.85 -3.86
C VAL A 505 2.34 -27.03 -4.27
N LEU A 506 3.20 -27.31 -3.29
CA LEU A 506 4.55 -27.83 -3.51
C LEU A 506 4.62 -29.31 -3.13
N ALA A 507 5.58 -30.02 -3.69
CA ALA A 507 5.85 -31.40 -3.34
C ALA A 507 7.31 -31.57 -2.94
N THR A 508 7.54 -32.52 -2.03
CA THR A 508 8.88 -32.87 -1.57
C THR A 508 9.14 -34.33 -1.91
N SER A 509 10.34 -34.61 -2.41
CA SER A 509 10.82 -35.95 -2.72
C SER A 509 12.24 -36.15 -2.22
N TYR A 510 12.67 -37.40 -2.15
CA TYR A 510 14.06 -37.74 -1.88
C TYR A 510 14.54 -38.90 -2.75
N LYS A 511 15.86 -39.08 -2.82
CA LYS A 511 16.49 -40.23 -3.46
C LYS A 511 17.82 -40.54 -2.80
N ARG A 512 18.08 -41.83 -2.56
CA ARG A 512 19.41 -42.31 -2.20
C ARG A 512 20.29 -42.30 -3.44
N VAL A 513 21.41 -41.59 -3.39
CA VAL A 513 22.35 -41.50 -4.51
C VAL A 513 23.64 -42.27 -4.18
N PRO A 514 24.31 -42.87 -5.17
CA PRO A 514 25.62 -43.49 -4.97
C PRO A 514 26.63 -42.48 -4.42
N ASP A 515 27.67 -42.95 -3.72
CA ASP A 515 28.75 -42.08 -3.22
C ASP A 515 29.52 -41.37 -4.34
N ASP A 516 29.59 -41.98 -5.53
CA ASP A 516 30.22 -41.43 -6.74
C ASP A 516 29.15 -40.82 -7.66
N PHE A 517 28.63 -39.65 -7.28
CA PHE A 517 27.59 -38.93 -8.02
C PHE A 517 28.14 -37.67 -8.68
N THR A 518 27.55 -37.29 -9.81
CA THR A 518 27.79 -35.97 -10.43
C THR A 518 26.60 -35.08 -10.18
N ILE A 519 26.83 -33.85 -9.72
CA ILE A 519 25.78 -32.86 -9.49
C ILE A 519 25.27 -32.35 -10.83
N ASN A 520 24.15 -32.91 -11.29
CA ASN A 520 23.44 -32.48 -12.50
C ASN A 520 21.97 -32.94 -12.44
N GLU A 521 21.17 -32.55 -13.43
CA GLU A 521 19.73 -32.84 -13.49
C GLU A 521 19.36 -34.33 -13.45
N SER A 522 20.28 -35.25 -13.77
CA SER A 522 19.99 -36.69 -13.69
C SER A 522 19.70 -37.16 -12.27
N ILE A 523 20.19 -36.45 -11.24
CA ILE A 523 19.89 -36.73 -9.83
C ILE A 523 18.39 -36.66 -9.56
N ASN A 524 17.68 -35.76 -10.26
CA ASN A 524 16.27 -35.50 -10.05
C ASN A 524 15.35 -36.56 -10.67
N THR A 525 15.88 -37.61 -11.31
CA THR A 525 15.08 -38.69 -11.91
C THR A 525 14.93 -39.89 -10.99
N GLY A 526 13.83 -40.63 -11.07
CA GLY A 526 13.63 -41.84 -10.27
C GLY A 526 13.51 -41.57 -8.76
N MET A 527 12.90 -40.43 -8.40
CA MET A 527 12.77 -39.98 -7.01
C MET A 527 11.65 -40.73 -6.27
N VAL A 528 11.66 -40.62 -4.94
CA VAL A 528 10.60 -41.09 -4.05
C VAL A 528 9.79 -39.88 -3.55
N LEU A 529 8.51 -39.79 -3.90
CA LEU A 529 7.62 -38.75 -3.40
C LEU A 529 7.34 -38.95 -1.91
N LEU A 530 7.55 -37.92 -1.08
CA LEU A 530 7.19 -37.95 0.35
C LEU A 530 5.79 -37.43 0.59
N GLY A 531 5.42 -36.32 -0.05
CA GLY A 531 4.15 -35.68 0.19
C GLY A 531 4.02 -34.31 -0.47
N LEU A 532 2.87 -33.70 -0.22
CA LEU A 532 2.47 -32.39 -0.75
C LEU A 532 2.25 -31.41 0.40
N GLY A 533 2.60 -30.15 0.19
CA GLY A 533 2.27 -29.03 1.05
C GLY A 533 1.44 -28.00 0.30
N GLY A 534 0.17 -27.86 0.68
CA GLY A 534 -0.73 -26.82 0.23
C GLY A 534 -0.65 -25.60 1.13
N MET A 535 -0.27 -24.46 0.57
CA MET A 535 -0.10 -23.19 1.28
C MET A 535 -0.90 -22.08 0.64
N ILE A 536 -1.25 -21.08 1.44
CA ILE A 536 -1.95 -19.89 0.98
C ILE A 536 -1.40 -18.68 1.74
N ASP A 537 -1.55 -17.51 1.14
CA ASP A 537 -1.46 -16.25 1.87
C ASP A 537 -2.81 -16.01 2.58
N PRO A 538 -2.91 -16.24 3.90
CA PRO A 538 -4.19 -16.30 4.58
C PRO A 538 -4.82 -14.91 4.71
N PRO A 539 -6.16 -14.81 4.63
CA PRO A 539 -6.85 -13.57 4.97
C PRO A 539 -6.60 -13.20 6.44
N ARG A 540 -6.57 -11.90 6.71
CA ARG A 540 -6.54 -11.37 8.07
C ARG A 540 -7.88 -11.69 8.78
N PRO A 541 -7.88 -12.18 10.02
CA PRO A 541 -9.11 -12.57 10.72
C PRO A 541 -10.19 -11.47 10.77
N GLU A 542 -9.78 -10.22 11.00
CA GLU A 542 -10.64 -9.05 11.15
C GLU A 542 -11.28 -8.56 9.83
N VAL A 543 -10.75 -8.97 8.68
CA VAL A 543 -11.19 -8.46 7.37
C VAL A 543 -12.58 -8.98 7.02
N LYS A 544 -12.91 -10.22 7.40
CA LYS A 544 -14.24 -10.79 7.17
C LYS A 544 -15.33 -10.00 7.89
N ASP A 545 -15.11 -9.68 9.15
CA ASP A 545 -16.05 -8.89 9.96
C ASP A 545 -16.15 -7.45 9.45
N SER A 546 -15.04 -6.89 8.98
CA SER A 546 -14.98 -5.57 8.35
C SER A 546 -15.81 -5.51 7.06
N ILE A 547 -15.71 -6.53 6.21
CA ILE A 547 -16.51 -6.65 4.98
C ILE A 547 -18.01 -6.79 5.31
N GLN A 548 -18.36 -7.58 6.34
CA GLN A 548 -19.74 -7.69 6.77
C GLN A 548 -20.29 -6.35 7.29
N THR A 549 -19.45 -5.58 7.99
CA THR A 549 -19.78 -4.21 8.44
C THR A 549 -20.02 -3.30 7.24
N CYS A 550 -19.17 -3.34 6.22
CA CYS A 550 -19.38 -2.61 4.96
C CYS A 550 -20.71 -2.97 4.30
N ILE A 551 -21.04 -4.26 4.19
CA ILE A 551 -22.30 -4.74 3.61
C ILE A 551 -23.51 -4.18 4.38
N ASN A 552 -23.48 -4.25 5.71
CA ASN A 552 -24.55 -3.71 6.57
C ASN A 552 -24.69 -2.18 6.42
N ALA A 553 -23.58 -1.50 6.12
CA ALA A 553 -23.51 -0.06 5.90
C ALA A 553 -23.87 0.37 4.46
N GLY A 554 -24.25 -0.57 3.58
CA GLY A 554 -24.60 -0.33 2.18
C GLY A 554 -23.39 -0.10 1.26
N ILE A 555 -22.19 -0.49 1.69
CA ILE A 555 -20.94 -0.31 0.96
C ILE A 555 -20.57 -1.62 0.27
N LYS A 556 -20.40 -1.58 -1.05
CA LYS A 556 -19.93 -2.74 -1.82
C LYS A 556 -18.40 -2.82 -1.76
N THR A 557 -17.86 -3.97 -1.38
CA THR A 557 -16.42 -4.25 -1.46
C THR A 557 -16.12 -4.96 -2.76
N VAL A 558 -15.06 -4.55 -3.45
CA VAL A 558 -14.60 -5.11 -4.72
C VAL A 558 -13.13 -5.50 -4.56
N MET A 559 -12.79 -6.74 -4.89
CA MET A 559 -11.41 -7.22 -4.89
C MET A 559 -10.77 -6.97 -6.26
N ILE A 560 -9.60 -6.34 -6.27
CA ILE A 560 -8.83 -6.07 -7.49
C ILE A 560 -7.41 -6.58 -7.27
N THR A 561 -6.98 -7.61 -7.99
CA THR A 561 -5.71 -8.29 -7.71
C THR A 561 -4.98 -8.78 -8.96
N GLY A 562 -3.65 -8.84 -8.88
CA GLY A 562 -2.79 -9.49 -9.87
C GLY A 562 -2.84 -11.02 -9.82
N ASP A 563 -3.42 -11.60 -8.77
CA ASP A 563 -3.48 -13.04 -8.57
C ASP A 563 -4.30 -13.78 -9.64
N HIS A 564 -4.09 -15.09 -9.72
CA HIS A 564 -4.93 -15.96 -10.54
C HIS A 564 -6.38 -15.94 -10.08
N LYS A 565 -7.30 -15.99 -11.06
CA LYS A 565 -8.75 -15.97 -10.85
C LYS A 565 -9.24 -16.99 -9.82
N ILE A 566 -8.75 -18.23 -9.88
CA ILE A 566 -9.19 -19.31 -8.98
C ILE A 566 -8.86 -18.97 -7.53
N THR A 567 -7.63 -18.48 -7.27
CA THR A 567 -7.18 -18.05 -5.95
C THR A 567 -7.95 -16.85 -5.45
N ALA A 568 -8.12 -15.84 -6.31
CA ALA A 568 -8.88 -14.63 -5.99
C ALA A 568 -10.34 -14.96 -5.64
N ASP A 569 -11.00 -15.81 -6.44
CA ASP A 569 -12.40 -16.21 -6.23
C ASP A 569 -12.57 -16.97 -4.90
N ALA A 570 -11.65 -17.86 -4.56
CA ALA A 570 -11.72 -18.61 -3.30
C ALA A 570 -11.57 -17.69 -2.08
N ILE A 571 -10.57 -16.80 -2.08
CA ILE A 571 -10.35 -15.84 -0.98
C ILE A 571 -11.53 -14.88 -0.90
N ALA A 572 -12.04 -14.39 -2.04
CA ALA A 572 -13.21 -13.52 -2.08
C ALA A 572 -14.46 -14.22 -1.53
N ARG A 573 -14.64 -15.53 -1.75
CA ARG A 573 -15.74 -16.31 -1.15
C ARG A 573 -15.57 -16.48 0.35
N GLU A 574 -14.35 -16.79 0.81
CA GLU A 574 -14.04 -16.97 2.23
C GLU A 574 -14.32 -15.68 3.04
N LEU A 575 -13.95 -14.53 2.46
CA LEU A 575 -14.16 -13.20 3.00
C LEU A 575 -15.60 -12.67 2.83
N GLY A 576 -16.44 -13.36 2.05
CA GLY A 576 -17.83 -12.96 1.80
C GLY A 576 -18.02 -11.82 0.78
N ILE A 577 -16.99 -11.53 -0.03
CA ILE A 577 -17.01 -10.58 -1.15
C ILE A 577 -17.73 -11.19 -2.36
N LEU A 578 -17.32 -12.39 -2.78
CA LEU A 578 -17.88 -13.07 -3.94
C LEU A 578 -19.01 -14.00 -3.50
N LYS A 579 -20.25 -13.62 -3.78
CA LYS A 579 -21.44 -14.45 -3.49
C LYS A 579 -22.06 -14.97 -4.78
N ASN A 580 -22.80 -14.09 -5.45
CA ASN A 580 -23.51 -14.33 -6.71
C ASN A 580 -23.02 -13.41 -7.84
N GLY A 581 -22.05 -12.54 -7.57
CA GLY A 581 -21.52 -11.63 -8.58
C GLY A 581 -20.56 -12.31 -9.54
N MET A 582 -20.06 -11.50 -10.47
CA MET A 582 -19.12 -11.95 -11.49
C MET A 582 -17.68 -11.76 -11.03
N SER A 583 -16.84 -12.70 -11.43
CA SER A 583 -15.38 -12.54 -11.42
C SER A 583 -14.95 -12.38 -12.87
N VAL A 584 -13.99 -11.49 -13.15
CA VAL A 584 -13.41 -11.28 -14.49
C VAL A 584 -11.88 -11.25 -14.40
N THR A 585 -11.23 -11.53 -15.52
CA THR A 585 -9.77 -11.42 -15.64
C THR A 585 -9.36 -10.17 -16.41
N GLY A 586 -8.10 -9.73 -16.29
CA GLY A 586 -7.56 -8.66 -17.13
C GLY A 586 -7.73 -8.93 -18.63
N SER A 587 -7.63 -10.20 -19.07
CA SER A 587 -7.93 -10.58 -20.46
C SER A 587 -9.39 -10.38 -20.85
N ASP A 588 -10.33 -10.56 -19.92
CA ASP A 588 -11.74 -10.28 -20.17
C ASP A 588 -11.98 -8.77 -20.28
N LEU A 589 -11.32 -7.97 -19.43
CA LEU A 589 -11.39 -6.50 -19.49
C LEU A 589 -10.81 -5.91 -20.78
N ASN A 590 -9.77 -6.54 -21.34
CA ASN A 590 -9.21 -6.14 -22.64
C ASN A 590 -10.19 -6.36 -23.79
N ARG A 591 -11.11 -7.32 -23.66
CA ARG A 591 -12.14 -7.60 -24.68
C ARG A 591 -13.36 -6.69 -24.53
N MET A 592 -13.55 -6.09 -23.37
CA MET A 592 -14.64 -5.15 -23.12
C MET A 592 -14.20 -3.73 -23.49
N SER A 593 -14.99 -3.04 -24.30
CA SER A 593 -14.90 -1.59 -24.45
C SER A 593 -15.25 -0.89 -23.12
N GLN A 594 -14.86 0.39 -22.97
CA GLN A 594 -15.17 1.15 -21.76
C GLN A 594 -16.69 1.26 -21.53
N ALA A 595 -17.48 1.43 -22.58
CA ALA A 595 -18.95 1.50 -22.50
C ALA A 595 -19.61 0.16 -22.11
N GLU A 596 -19.01 -0.97 -22.48
CA GLU A 596 -19.47 -2.29 -22.03
C GLU A 596 -19.10 -2.54 -20.57
N LEU A 597 -17.86 -2.18 -20.19
CA LEU A 597 -17.42 -2.25 -18.79
C LEU A 597 -18.37 -1.44 -17.90
N GLU A 598 -18.70 -0.20 -18.28
CA GLU A 598 -19.66 0.63 -17.55
C GLU A 598 -21.01 -0.04 -17.33
N LYS A 599 -21.50 -0.91 -18.23
CA LYS A 599 -22.78 -1.62 -18.05
C LYS A 599 -22.71 -2.77 -17.05
N GLU A 600 -21.55 -3.40 -16.93
CA GLU A 600 -21.36 -4.62 -16.13
C GLU A 600 -20.60 -4.38 -14.83
N VAL A 601 -19.93 -3.24 -14.67
CA VAL A 601 -19.02 -2.93 -13.54
C VAL A 601 -19.68 -3.11 -12.17
N GLU A 602 -20.96 -2.77 -12.04
CA GLU A 602 -21.72 -2.92 -10.78
C GLU A 602 -21.99 -4.39 -10.41
N LYS A 603 -21.90 -5.33 -11.35
CA LYS A 603 -22.12 -6.77 -11.12
C LYS A 603 -20.84 -7.54 -10.85
N ILE A 604 -19.68 -6.95 -11.15
CA ILE A 604 -18.38 -7.57 -10.94
C ILE A 604 -17.95 -7.34 -9.48
N GLU A 605 -17.46 -8.39 -8.83
CA GLU A 605 -17.01 -8.39 -7.42
C GLU A 605 -15.50 -8.68 -7.32
N VAL A 606 -14.94 -9.40 -8.29
CA VAL A 606 -13.52 -9.80 -8.33
C VAL A 606 -12.93 -9.51 -9.70
N TYR A 607 -11.81 -8.80 -9.69
CA TYR A 607 -10.98 -8.55 -10.87
C TYR A 607 -9.61 -9.20 -10.63
N ALA A 608 -9.29 -10.23 -11.42
CA ALA A 608 -8.08 -11.03 -11.26
C ALA A 608 -7.11 -10.83 -12.43
N ARG A 609 -5.80 -11.04 -12.21
CA ARG A 609 -4.74 -10.77 -13.19
C ARG A 609 -4.89 -9.43 -13.90
N VAL A 610 -5.21 -8.38 -13.15
CA VAL A 610 -5.41 -7.04 -13.71
C VAL A 610 -4.10 -6.28 -13.82
N SER A 611 -4.00 -5.47 -14.88
CA SER A 611 -2.91 -4.52 -15.05
C SER A 611 -3.22 -3.17 -14.37
N PRO A 612 -2.22 -2.28 -14.25
CA PRO A 612 -2.41 -0.93 -13.71
C PRO A 612 -3.48 -0.14 -14.47
N GLU A 613 -3.47 -0.24 -15.80
CA GLU A 613 -4.46 0.38 -16.70
C GLU A 613 -5.88 -0.15 -16.44
N HIS A 614 -6.01 -1.43 -16.13
CA HIS A 614 -7.31 -2.03 -15.79
C HIS A 614 -7.85 -1.45 -14.48
N LYS A 615 -6.99 -1.27 -13.46
CA LYS A 615 -7.40 -0.65 -12.18
C LYS A 615 -7.99 0.75 -12.43
N LEU A 616 -7.31 1.56 -13.24
CA LEU A 616 -7.80 2.90 -13.63
C LEU A 616 -9.15 2.82 -14.35
N ARG A 617 -9.28 1.97 -15.38
CA ARG A 617 -10.53 1.81 -16.15
C ARG A 617 -11.72 1.40 -15.29
N VAL A 618 -11.49 0.54 -14.29
CA VAL A 618 -12.54 0.10 -13.35
C VAL A 618 -12.99 1.26 -12.46
N VAL A 619 -12.05 2.01 -11.87
CA VAL A 619 -12.35 3.19 -11.06
C VAL A 619 -13.12 4.24 -11.89
N GLU A 620 -12.72 4.48 -13.14
CA GLU A 620 -13.43 5.39 -14.05
C GLU A 620 -14.87 4.94 -14.36
N ALA A 621 -15.07 3.63 -14.60
CA ALA A 621 -16.40 3.10 -14.87
C ALA A 621 -17.33 3.24 -13.65
N LEU A 622 -16.82 2.98 -12.44
CA LEU A 622 -17.59 3.11 -11.19
C LEU A 622 -17.93 4.57 -10.86
N THR A 623 -16.94 5.47 -10.94
CA THR A 623 -17.16 6.90 -10.69
C THR A 623 -18.16 7.50 -11.67
N LYS A 624 -18.09 7.13 -12.96
CA LYS A 624 -19.05 7.58 -13.98
C LYS A 624 -20.48 7.07 -13.76
N LYS A 625 -20.65 5.96 -13.02
CA LYS A 625 -21.96 5.47 -12.55
C LYS A 625 -22.51 6.25 -11.36
N GLY A 626 -21.76 7.21 -10.82
CA GLY A 626 -22.15 8.02 -9.68
C GLY A 626 -21.83 7.38 -8.32
N HIS A 627 -20.98 6.34 -8.30
CA HIS A 627 -20.45 5.81 -7.05
C HIS A 627 -19.32 6.68 -6.52
N VAL A 628 -19.30 6.86 -5.20
CA VAL A 628 -18.12 7.36 -4.48
C VAL A 628 -17.21 6.15 -4.21
N VAL A 629 -16.03 6.16 -4.83
CA VAL A 629 -15.08 5.04 -4.89
C VAL A 629 -13.85 5.35 -4.04
N ALA A 630 -13.60 4.49 -3.05
CA ALA A 630 -12.31 4.41 -2.38
C ALA A 630 -11.45 3.32 -3.03
N MET A 631 -10.24 3.64 -3.46
CA MET A 631 -9.31 2.69 -4.07
C MET A 631 -8.09 2.51 -3.15
N THR A 632 -7.68 1.29 -2.89
CA THR A 632 -6.41 1.01 -2.20
C THR A 632 -5.31 0.64 -3.17
N GLY A 633 -4.07 1.03 -2.88
CA GLY A 633 -2.91 0.62 -3.67
C GLY A 633 -1.60 0.77 -2.90
N ASP A 634 -0.61 0.02 -3.32
CA ASP A 634 0.72 0.00 -2.71
C ASP A 634 1.84 0.26 -3.74
N GLY A 635 1.72 -0.27 -4.96
CA GLY A 635 2.68 -0.04 -6.06
C GLY A 635 2.41 1.23 -6.88
N ILE A 636 3.44 1.83 -7.49
CA ILE A 636 3.33 3.07 -8.30
C ILE A 636 2.33 2.94 -9.45
N ASN A 637 2.25 1.74 -9.98
CA ASN A 637 1.24 1.34 -10.94
C ASN A 637 -0.20 1.66 -10.49
N ASP A 638 -0.46 1.70 -9.19
CA ASP A 638 -1.77 2.05 -8.64
C ASP A 638 -1.98 3.57 -8.51
N ALA A 639 -0.92 4.37 -8.58
CA ALA A 639 -0.98 5.83 -8.41
C ALA A 639 -2.00 6.51 -9.34
N PRO A 640 -2.11 6.18 -10.64
CA PRO A 640 -3.15 6.74 -11.49
C PRO A 640 -4.57 6.40 -11.00
N ALA A 641 -4.81 5.15 -10.60
CA ALA A 641 -6.11 4.70 -10.10
C ALA A 641 -6.45 5.33 -8.74
N LEU A 642 -5.47 5.46 -7.85
CA LEU A 642 -5.58 6.16 -6.56
C LEU A 642 -5.93 7.63 -6.75
N LYS A 643 -5.26 8.30 -7.69
CA LYS A 643 -5.50 9.72 -7.99
C LYS A 643 -6.86 9.97 -8.63
N LYS A 644 -7.35 8.99 -9.42
CA LYS A 644 -8.64 9.06 -10.11
C LYS A 644 -9.82 8.72 -9.20
N ALA A 645 -9.61 7.89 -8.19
CA ALA A 645 -10.64 7.57 -7.21
C ALA A 645 -11.06 8.82 -6.43
N ASP A 646 -12.28 8.83 -5.90
CA ASP A 646 -12.74 9.90 -5.02
C ASP A 646 -11.91 9.93 -3.73
N ILE A 647 -11.38 8.77 -3.33
CA ILE A 647 -10.44 8.60 -2.22
C ILE A 647 -9.36 7.59 -2.61
N GLY A 648 -8.14 8.09 -2.78
CA GLY A 648 -6.95 7.23 -2.84
C GLY A 648 -6.49 6.82 -1.44
N VAL A 649 -6.29 5.52 -1.23
CA VAL A 649 -5.79 4.94 0.02
C VAL A 649 -4.46 4.22 -0.23
N ALA A 650 -3.37 4.74 0.35
CA ALA A 650 -2.06 4.11 0.25
C ALA A 650 -1.74 3.24 1.47
N MET A 651 -0.99 2.16 1.24
CA MET A 651 -0.39 1.36 2.30
C MET A 651 0.79 2.11 2.93
N GLY A 652 0.86 2.17 4.25
CA GLY A 652 1.87 2.90 5.02
C GLY A 652 3.20 2.15 5.12
N ILE A 653 3.17 0.83 5.23
CA ILE A 653 4.38 0.00 5.33
C ILE A 653 4.86 -0.36 3.92
N LYS A 654 3.97 -0.94 3.10
CA LYS A 654 4.30 -1.41 1.74
C LYS A 654 4.16 -0.37 0.65
N GLY A 655 3.31 0.64 0.84
CA GLY A 655 3.02 1.59 -0.23
C GLY A 655 4.20 2.49 -0.55
N THR A 656 4.60 2.51 -1.82
CA THR A 656 5.70 3.34 -2.32
C THR A 656 5.46 4.83 -2.06
N ASP A 657 6.52 5.63 -2.12
CA ASP A 657 6.37 7.06 -1.83
C ASP A 657 5.47 7.74 -2.86
N VAL A 658 5.44 7.28 -4.12
CA VAL A 658 4.50 7.78 -5.14
C VAL A 658 3.06 7.44 -4.82
N THR A 659 2.74 6.24 -4.31
CA THR A 659 1.35 5.91 -3.92
C THR A 659 0.92 6.68 -2.70
N LYS A 660 1.78 6.82 -1.69
CA LYS A 660 1.54 7.67 -0.52
C LYS A 660 1.31 9.13 -0.90
N GLU A 661 2.08 9.64 -1.86
CA GLU A 661 1.95 10.99 -2.40
C GLU A 661 0.71 11.18 -3.28
N SER A 662 0.27 10.15 -3.98
CA SER A 662 -0.92 10.19 -4.83
C SER A 662 -2.23 9.99 -4.06
N ALA A 663 -2.15 9.36 -2.88
CA ALA A 663 -3.30 9.05 -2.02
C ALA A 663 -3.73 10.24 -1.15
N ASP A 664 -5.01 10.23 -0.79
CA ASP A 664 -5.62 11.17 0.14
C ASP A 664 -5.56 10.67 1.60
N MET A 665 -5.42 9.35 1.79
CA MET A 665 -5.28 8.67 3.07
C MET A 665 -4.16 7.63 3.04
N ILE A 666 -3.43 7.46 4.14
CA ILE A 666 -2.42 6.41 4.35
C ILE A 666 -2.86 5.51 5.51
N LEU A 667 -2.80 4.19 5.31
CA LEU A 667 -3.02 3.19 6.36
C LEU A 667 -1.68 2.81 7.00
N THR A 668 -1.43 3.25 8.23
CA THR A 668 -0.13 3.01 8.90
C THR A 668 0.16 1.55 9.24
N ASP A 669 -0.85 0.68 9.17
CA ASP A 669 -0.81 -0.75 9.52
C ASP A 669 -1.08 -1.69 8.33
N ASP A 670 -1.28 -1.12 7.13
CA ASP A 670 -1.66 -1.83 5.90
C ASP A 670 -2.90 -2.73 6.05
N ASN A 671 -3.87 -2.31 6.86
CA ASN A 671 -5.04 -3.13 7.19
C ASN A 671 -6.35 -2.59 6.61
N PHE A 672 -7.07 -3.42 5.87
CA PHE A 672 -8.41 -3.09 5.36
C PHE A 672 -9.39 -2.66 6.48
N ALA A 673 -9.30 -3.23 7.68
CA ALA A 673 -10.17 -2.87 8.81
C ALA A 673 -10.07 -1.38 9.21
N SER A 674 -8.89 -0.78 9.01
CA SER A 674 -8.63 0.63 9.28
C SER A 674 -9.38 1.55 8.29
N ILE A 675 -9.63 1.09 7.07
CA ILE A 675 -10.50 1.80 6.10
C ILE A 675 -11.93 1.85 6.62
N VAL A 676 -12.46 0.72 7.09
CA VAL A 676 -13.84 0.64 7.61
C VAL A 676 -14.01 1.54 8.83
N SER A 677 -13.02 1.55 9.72
CA SER A 677 -12.97 2.46 10.86
C SER A 677 -12.93 3.94 10.45
N ALA A 678 -12.20 4.28 9.38
CA ALA A 678 -12.18 5.62 8.84
C ALA A 678 -13.53 6.02 8.23
N VAL A 679 -14.23 5.11 7.53
CA VAL A 679 -15.57 5.36 6.99
C VAL A 679 -16.58 5.63 8.10
N GLU A 680 -16.52 4.87 9.19
CA GLU A 680 -17.33 5.09 10.39
C GLU A 680 -17.13 6.52 10.94
N GLU A 681 -15.89 6.94 11.14
CA GLU A 681 -15.57 8.29 11.62
C GLU A 681 -15.99 9.38 10.62
N GLY A 682 -15.80 9.16 9.31
CA GLY A 682 -16.25 10.09 8.26
C GLY A 682 -17.76 10.31 8.30
N ARG A 683 -18.55 9.23 8.43
CA ARG A 683 -20.01 9.30 8.58
C ARG A 683 -20.43 10.05 9.85
N ASN A 684 -19.78 9.76 10.98
CA ASN A 684 -20.05 10.45 12.25
C ASN A 684 -19.80 11.97 12.14
N ILE A 685 -18.72 12.38 11.48
CA ILE A 685 -18.39 13.81 11.29
C ILE A 685 -19.45 14.46 10.40
N PHE A 686 -19.83 13.83 9.30
CA PHE A 686 -20.86 14.35 8.40
C PHE A 686 -22.21 14.54 9.13
N GLU A 687 -22.64 13.57 9.93
CA GLU A 687 -23.86 13.67 10.70
C GLU A 687 -23.81 14.81 11.73
N ASN A 688 -22.67 15.00 12.40
CA ASN A 688 -22.49 16.08 13.37
C ASN A 688 -22.49 17.46 12.71
N ILE A 689 -21.88 17.61 11.53
CA ILE A 689 -21.93 18.85 10.74
C ILE A 689 -23.39 19.16 10.38
N LYS A 690 -24.17 18.15 9.96
CA LYS A 690 -25.60 18.33 9.66
C LYS A 690 -26.41 18.76 10.88
N LYS A 691 -26.17 18.15 12.05
CA LYS A 691 -26.83 18.55 13.32
C LYS A 691 -26.51 20.00 13.69
N PHE A 692 -25.25 20.40 13.57
CA PHE A 692 -24.83 21.77 13.85
C PHE A 692 -25.48 22.77 12.88
N LEU A 693 -25.52 22.43 11.59
CA LEU A 693 -26.20 23.23 10.57
C LEU A 693 -27.67 23.45 10.89
N MET A 694 -28.38 22.41 11.30
CA MET A 694 -29.77 22.51 11.73
C MET A 694 -29.93 23.40 12.97
N TYR A 695 -28.99 23.32 13.92
CA TYR A 695 -28.99 24.16 15.10
C TYR A 695 -28.76 25.64 14.77
N LEU A 696 -27.84 25.95 13.85
CA LEU A 696 -27.52 27.33 13.48
C LEU A 696 -28.66 28.00 12.71
N LEU A 697 -29.42 27.23 11.93
CA LEU A 697 -30.57 27.71 11.16
C LEU A 697 -31.89 27.75 11.94
N SER A 698 -31.94 27.13 13.12
CA SER A 698 -33.09 27.14 14.03
C SER A 698 -33.06 28.36 14.95
#